data_AF-A0A2T0STH5-F1
#
_entry.id   AF-A0A2T0STH5-F1
#
_cell.length_a   1.000
_cell.length_b   1.000
_cell.length_c   1.000
_cell.angle_alpha   90.00
_cell.angle_beta   90.00
_cell.angle_gamma   90.00
#
_symmetry.space_group_name_H-M   'P 1'
#
loop_
_entity.id
_entity.type
_entity.pdbx_description
1 polymer ?
#
loop_
_entity_poly.entity_id
_entity_poly.type
_entity_poly.pdbx_seq_one_letter_code
_entity_poly.pdbx_strand_id
1 'polypeptide(L)'
;MNGDLSVPNIVHQLSLNENFAPPLPGVREAVIAAADNSHLTLDAMSDGLTAAIAAHLGVPASEVLVGAGSGAVLQQLLDGTAGPGDEVVHASPSFWGYGPLVRNTGATPVVLPLADGYGTDVDATAAAVTPRTRAVLLCNPNNPTGSVLGHAEVRRLLDALPPDVLLVVDEAYREFSDPAEIADALALHREDPRVVVVRTFSKSHGLLGLRVGYLVAAERVVTPLRGTAPFFRVSTVAQAAAIAALAAEDRMRAQCAAVRVERDRLRTALLDHGLPVPPSAGNYLWLPLGAEGPPLVEFLAEHGVAVGDVGGLGVRVTVGTREANDAVIALVGEYTRKGFSPAAEAVVSRLREALHGEWPEQDDPVLAISRYALLIPGKLLRPLLLTAAAGAVGGDVEQVVPAALAVEYLHVGSLVHDDVIDGDETRRGRPSVQHRFGVPDAIVTGDALMMRTFGSVTTCVDRGVPEAAALRAVRAISDAAVDVCRGQALEGAMATDPSRPLAEYVTVMALKTGALFRGACRAGAVLGGAEPAVVDAVGQYAEHLGLAFQMHDDLLPYLSDPAVTGKSGLSDLRNLRPTYPVLLAHETGTPEQRARVVGALSGELTPEEAFTALRDVLDETGALKRAVEHAEAEVALAKSYLADLPANEHTAMLAEVADMSVDRRR
;
A
#
# COMPACT_ATOMS: atom_id res chain seq x y z
N MET A 1 -7.14 -15.08 -0.25
CA MET A 1 -8.56 -14.67 -0.31
C MET A 1 -9.40 -15.50 0.65
N ASN A 2 -9.19 -15.29 1.94
CA ASN A 2 -10.31 -15.33 2.87
C ASN A 2 -10.50 -13.86 3.21
N GLY A 3 -11.57 -13.23 2.71
CA GLY A 3 -11.96 -11.93 3.23
C GLY A 3 -12.22 -12.17 4.70
N ASP A 4 -11.39 -11.60 5.56
CA ASP A 4 -11.52 -11.81 6.98
C ASP A 4 -12.80 -11.10 7.44
N LEU A 5 -13.87 -11.89 7.61
CA LEU A 5 -15.16 -11.44 8.13
C LEU A 5 -15.08 -11.12 9.63
N SER A 6 -13.88 -11.16 10.23
CA SER A 6 -13.65 -10.90 11.65
C SER A 6 -13.72 -9.43 12.03
N VAL A 7 -13.71 -8.49 11.07
CA VAL A 7 -13.89 -7.06 11.34
C VAL A 7 -15.39 -6.76 11.49
N PRO A 8 -15.89 -6.43 12.69
CA PRO A 8 -17.27 -6.02 12.85
C PRO A 8 -17.48 -4.69 12.10
N ASN A 9 -18.54 -4.61 11.27
CA ASN A 9 -19.05 -3.41 10.56
C ASN A 9 -18.66 -3.18 9.08
N ILE A 10 -18.38 -4.21 8.28
CA ILE A 10 -18.32 -4.03 6.82
C ILE A 10 -19.70 -3.64 6.25
N VAL A 11 -19.81 -2.44 5.69
CA VAL A 11 -21.02 -1.88 5.04
C VAL A 11 -20.96 -2.06 3.52
N HIS A 12 -19.77 -1.92 2.94
CA HIS A 12 -19.54 -2.06 1.49
C HIS A 12 -18.57 -3.21 1.21
N GLN A 13 -19.07 -4.30 0.65
CA GLN A 13 -18.27 -5.46 0.26
C GLN A 13 -17.77 -5.30 -1.18
N LEU A 14 -16.51 -4.96 -1.40
CA LEU A 14 -15.91 -4.74 -2.72
C LEU A 14 -14.69 -5.66 -2.99
N SER A 15 -14.54 -6.77 -2.25
CA SER A 15 -13.37 -7.64 -2.36
C SER A 15 -13.54 -8.83 -3.32
N LEU A 16 -14.76 -9.16 -3.76
CA LEU A 16 -15.08 -10.48 -4.39
C LEU A 16 -15.39 -10.45 -5.90
N ASN A 17 -15.31 -9.28 -6.54
CA ASN A 17 -15.72 -9.06 -7.93
C ASN A 17 -17.19 -9.49 -8.16
N GLU A 18 -18.07 -9.23 -7.20
CA GLU A 18 -19.52 -9.46 -7.29
C GLU A 18 -20.19 -8.46 -8.25
N ASN A 19 -21.43 -8.76 -8.63
CA ASN A 19 -22.25 -7.84 -9.41
C ASN A 19 -23.33 -7.25 -8.51
N PHE A 20 -23.35 -5.92 -8.40
CA PHE A 20 -24.28 -5.17 -7.55
C PHE A 20 -25.55 -4.74 -8.28
N ALA A 21 -25.67 -5.06 -9.56
CA ALA A 21 -26.89 -4.80 -10.31
C ALA A 21 -28.05 -5.71 -9.83
N PRO A 22 -29.30 -5.25 -9.89
CA PRO A 22 -30.46 -6.09 -9.62
C PRO A 22 -30.48 -7.33 -10.52
N PRO A 23 -31.09 -8.46 -10.07
CA PRO A 23 -31.25 -9.66 -10.88
C PRO A 23 -31.84 -9.35 -12.26
N LEU A 24 -31.38 -10.07 -13.27
CA LEU A 24 -31.88 -9.91 -14.63
C LEU A 24 -33.38 -10.26 -14.71
N PRO A 25 -34.14 -9.63 -15.63
CA PRO A 25 -35.55 -9.92 -15.85
C PRO A 25 -35.82 -11.42 -16.01
N GLY A 26 -36.86 -11.92 -15.34
CA GLY A 26 -37.27 -13.32 -15.42
C GLY A 26 -36.45 -14.28 -14.55
N VAL A 27 -35.26 -13.89 -14.09
CA VAL A 27 -34.40 -14.78 -13.26
C VAL A 27 -35.08 -15.11 -11.93
N ARG A 28 -35.63 -14.10 -11.25
CA ARG A 28 -36.30 -14.31 -9.94
C ARG A 28 -37.51 -15.23 -10.08
N GLU A 29 -38.33 -15.00 -11.10
CA GLU A 29 -39.51 -15.80 -11.40
C GLU A 29 -39.13 -17.24 -11.73
N ALA A 30 -38.09 -17.45 -12.55
CA ALA A 30 -37.57 -18.77 -12.90
C ALA A 30 -37.03 -19.52 -11.67
N VAL A 31 -36.32 -18.83 -10.77
CA VAL A 31 -35.83 -19.40 -9.51
C VAL A 31 -37.00 -19.85 -8.63
N ILE A 32 -38.02 -19.00 -8.44
CA ILE A 32 -39.17 -19.32 -7.60
C ILE A 32 -39.95 -20.52 -8.18
N ALA A 33 -40.25 -20.50 -9.48
CA ALA A 33 -41.00 -21.58 -10.12
C ALA A 33 -40.23 -22.92 -10.12
N ALA A 34 -38.91 -22.88 -10.28
CA ALA A 34 -38.08 -24.08 -10.18
C ALA A 34 -38.00 -24.59 -8.72
N ALA A 35 -38.02 -23.69 -7.74
CA ALA A 35 -37.94 -24.03 -6.32
C ALA A 35 -39.09 -24.95 -5.88
N ASP A 36 -40.32 -24.72 -6.39
CA ASP A 36 -41.50 -25.55 -6.11
C ASP A 36 -41.30 -27.02 -6.49
N ASN A 37 -40.40 -27.30 -7.44
CA ASN A 37 -40.10 -28.63 -7.96
C ASN A 37 -38.74 -29.18 -7.48
N SER A 38 -38.11 -28.59 -6.47
CA SER A 38 -36.75 -28.96 -6.01
C SER A 38 -36.64 -30.39 -5.47
N HIS A 39 -37.76 -31.05 -5.19
CA HIS A 39 -37.82 -32.45 -4.76
C HIS A 39 -37.72 -33.44 -5.93
N LEU A 40 -37.71 -32.97 -7.17
CA LEU A 40 -37.67 -33.79 -8.39
C LEU A 40 -36.33 -33.66 -9.12
N THR A 41 -35.94 -34.72 -9.85
CA THR A 41 -34.68 -34.78 -10.60
C THR A 41 -34.67 -33.89 -11.86
N LEU A 42 -35.82 -33.72 -12.53
CA LEU A 42 -36.03 -32.98 -13.80
C LEU A 42 -34.93 -33.15 -14.87
N ASP A 43 -33.81 -32.44 -14.75
CA ASP A 43 -32.68 -32.48 -15.69
C ASP A 43 -31.35 -32.70 -14.94
N ALA A 44 -31.07 -33.95 -14.59
CA ALA A 44 -29.83 -34.35 -13.90
C ALA A 44 -28.56 -34.08 -14.72
N MET A 45 -28.70 -34.07 -16.04
CA MET A 45 -27.60 -33.95 -17.00
C MET A 45 -27.53 -32.58 -17.63
N SER A 46 -28.27 -31.58 -17.13
CA SER A 46 -28.28 -30.20 -17.64
C SER A 46 -28.38 -30.11 -19.17
N ASP A 47 -29.12 -31.02 -19.80
CA ASP A 47 -29.25 -31.11 -21.25
C ASP A 47 -29.98 -29.87 -21.79
N GLY A 48 -31.01 -29.41 -21.08
CA GLY A 48 -31.76 -28.20 -21.43
C GLY A 48 -30.91 -26.94 -21.36
N LEU A 49 -30.12 -26.78 -20.29
CA LEU A 49 -29.19 -25.65 -20.17
C LEU A 49 -28.07 -25.72 -21.22
N THR A 50 -27.55 -26.93 -21.51
CA THR A 50 -26.53 -27.14 -22.55
C THR A 50 -27.06 -26.71 -23.92
N ALA A 51 -28.29 -27.11 -24.27
CA ALA A 51 -28.94 -26.71 -25.51
C ALA A 51 -29.18 -25.19 -25.60
N ALA A 52 -29.60 -24.56 -24.50
CA ALA A 52 -29.82 -23.12 -24.44
C ALA A 52 -28.52 -22.32 -24.64
N ILE A 53 -27.42 -22.73 -24.00
CA ILE A 53 -26.09 -22.11 -24.18
C ILE A 53 -25.61 -22.30 -25.62
N ALA A 54 -25.72 -23.52 -26.15
CA ALA A 54 -25.31 -23.84 -27.52
C ALA A 54 -26.04 -22.97 -28.56
N ALA A 55 -27.36 -22.84 -28.41
CA ALA A 55 -28.18 -21.99 -29.27
C ALA A 55 -27.80 -20.51 -29.16
N HIS A 56 -27.58 -20.01 -27.94
CA HIS A 56 -27.18 -18.63 -27.69
C HIS A 56 -25.82 -18.27 -28.31
N LEU A 57 -24.85 -19.20 -28.27
CA LEU A 57 -23.49 -18.97 -28.79
C LEU A 57 -23.33 -19.33 -30.28
N GLY A 58 -24.32 -20.01 -30.88
CA GLY A 58 -24.22 -20.53 -32.23
C GLY A 58 -23.15 -21.59 -32.37
N VAL A 59 -23.07 -22.53 -31.42
CA VAL A 59 -22.15 -23.67 -31.43
C VAL A 59 -22.93 -24.99 -31.28
N PRO A 60 -22.40 -26.14 -31.73
CA PRO A 60 -23.00 -27.44 -31.47
C PRO A 60 -23.15 -27.73 -29.98
N ALA A 61 -24.29 -28.32 -29.58
CA ALA A 61 -24.47 -28.77 -28.20
C ALA A 61 -23.43 -29.82 -27.77
N SER A 62 -22.88 -30.58 -28.72
CA SER A 62 -21.80 -31.55 -28.45
C SER A 62 -20.49 -30.89 -27.99
N GLU A 63 -20.33 -29.58 -28.18
CA GLU A 63 -19.15 -28.79 -27.80
C GLU A 63 -19.31 -28.04 -26.48
N VAL A 64 -20.47 -28.14 -25.81
CA VAL A 64 -20.75 -27.43 -24.56
C VAL A 64 -20.74 -28.40 -23.36
N LEU A 65 -20.00 -28.03 -22.32
CA LEU A 65 -20.05 -28.71 -21.02
C LEU A 65 -20.38 -27.70 -19.92
N VAL A 66 -21.44 -28.00 -19.17
CA VAL A 66 -21.96 -27.18 -18.08
C VAL A 66 -21.54 -27.76 -16.73
N GLY A 67 -21.25 -26.92 -15.73
CA GLY A 67 -20.94 -27.36 -14.37
C GLY A 67 -21.15 -26.27 -13.31
N ALA A 68 -20.76 -26.60 -12.07
CA ALA A 68 -21.00 -25.80 -10.86
C ALA A 68 -20.13 -24.53 -10.76
N GLY A 69 -20.24 -23.65 -11.75
CA GLY A 69 -19.37 -22.48 -11.94
C GLY A 69 -18.13 -22.82 -12.78
N SER A 70 -17.49 -21.78 -13.33
CA SER A 70 -16.30 -21.94 -14.19
C SER A 70 -15.14 -22.64 -13.51
N GLY A 71 -14.93 -22.44 -12.21
CA GLY A 71 -13.84 -23.10 -11.47
C GLY A 71 -13.98 -24.63 -11.42
N ALA A 72 -15.21 -25.15 -11.23
CA ALA A 72 -15.46 -26.60 -11.23
C ALA A 72 -15.32 -27.19 -12.64
N VAL A 73 -15.80 -26.46 -13.65
CA VAL A 73 -15.64 -26.83 -15.06
C VAL A 73 -14.16 -26.85 -15.47
N LEU A 74 -13.38 -25.87 -15.01
CA LEU A 74 -11.95 -25.79 -15.26
C LEU A 74 -11.18 -26.92 -14.53
N GLN A 75 -11.54 -27.25 -13.29
CA GLN A 75 -10.97 -28.43 -12.60
C GLN A 75 -11.21 -29.70 -13.42
N GLN A 76 -12.45 -29.92 -13.85
CA GLN A 76 -12.82 -31.09 -14.63
C GLN A 76 -12.05 -31.17 -15.96
N LEU A 77 -11.90 -30.04 -16.66
CA LEU A 77 -11.08 -29.95 -17.86
C LEU A 77 -9.63 -30.37 -17.57
N LEU A 78 -9.03 -29.82 -16.51
CA LEU A 78 -7.65 -30.12 -16.14
C LEU A 78 -7.46 -31.58 -15.74
N ASP A 79 -8.38 -32.15 -14.95
CA ASP A 79 -8.37 -33.58 -14.57
C ASP A 79 -8.41 -34.51 -15.80
N GLY A 80 -9.10 -34.09 -16.87
CA GLY A 80 -9.15 -34.82 -18.13
C GLY A 80 -8.00 -34.56 -19.10
N THR A 81 -7.13 -33.58 -18.81
CA THR A 81 -6.12 -33.08 -19.77
C THR A 81 -4.68 -33.26 -19.29
N ALA A 82 -4.41 -33.19 -17.99
CA ALA A 82 -3.05 -33.21 -17.43
C ALA A 82 -2.96 -34.06 -16.17
N GLY A 83 -1.85 -34.77 -15.99
CA GLY A 83 -1.60 -35.59 -14.79
C GLY A 83 -0.15 -35.53 -14.30
N PRO A 84 0.25 -36.50 -13.45
CA PRO A 84 1.62 -36.59 -12.95
C PRO A 84 2.66 -36.59 -14.07
N GLY A 85 3.58 -35.64 -14.01
CA GLY A 85 4.66 -35.47 -14.99
C GLY A 85 4.36 -34.46 -16.10
N ASP A 86 3.09 -34.09 -16.30
CA ASP A 86 2.69 -33.03 -17.24
C ASP A 86 2.84 -31.63 -16.62
N GLU A 87 2.82 -30.62 -17.48
CA GLU A 87 2.91 -29.20 -17.16
C GLU A 87 1.69 -28.43 -17.66
N VAL A 88 1.31 -27.38 -16.92
CA VAL A 88 0.30 -26.39 -17.34
C VAL A 88 0.88 -24.99 -17.15
N VAL A 89 0.94 -24.21 -18.22
CA VAL A 89 1.55 -22.87 -18.23
C VAL A 89 0.48 -21.81 -17.94
N HIS A 90 0.79 -20.86 -17.07
CA HIS A 90 -0.03 -19.66 -16.87
C HIS A 90 0.79 -18.48 -16.34
N ALA A 91 0.28 -17.26 -16.48
CA ALA A 91 0.90 -16.07 -15.91
C ALA A 91 0.45 -15.79 -14.46
N SER A 92 1.22 -14.98 -13.73
CA SER A 92 0.92 -14.54 -12.36
C SER A 92 1.43 -13.11 -12.10
N PRO A 93 0.68 -12.25 -11.39
CA PRO A 93 -0.62 -12.51 -10.78
C PRO A 93 -1.74 -12.71 -11.82
N SER A 94 -2.52 -13.77 -11.63
CA SER A 94 -3.71 -14.07 -12.42
C SER A 94 -4.74 -14.73 -11.48
N PHE A 95 -5.76 -15.40 -12.03
CA PHE A 95 -6.76 -16.07 -11.22
C PHE A 95 -6.08 -17.04 -10.25
N TRP A 96 -6.14 -16.69 -8.97
CA TRP A 96 -5.46 -17.38 -7.87
C TRP A 96 -5.69 -18.90 -7.85
N GLY A 97 -6.81 -19.36 -8.43
CA GLY A 97 -7.19 -20.77 -8.48
C GLY A 97 -6.34 -21.60 -9.46
N TYR A 98 -5.68 -21.03 -10.46
CA TYR A 98 -4.95 -21.82 -11.46
C TYR A 98 -3.89 -22.74 -10.84
N GLY A 99 -3.02 -22.21 -9.98
CA GLY A 99 -2.00 -23.02 -9.31
C GLY A 99 -2.58 -24.21 -8.52
N PRO A 100 -3.52 -23.99 -7.59
CA PRO A 100 -4.23 -25.07 -6.90
C PRO A 100 -4.93 -26.07 -7.83
N LEU A 101 -5.66 -25.60 -8.85
CA LEU A 101 -6.41 -26.47 -9.78
C LEU A 101 -5.47 -27.39 -10.57
N VAL A 102 -4.32 -26.87 -11.03
CA VAL A 102 -3.29 -27.67 -11.71
C VAL A 102 -2.68 -28.71 -10.77
N ARG A 103 -2.35 -28.32 -9.53
CA ARG A 103 -1.78 -29.25 -8.54
C ARG A 103 -2.74 -30.36 -8.15
N ASN A 104 -4.05 -30.11 -8.16
CA ASN A 104 -5.07 -31.14 -7.87
C ASN A 104 -5.02 -32.31 -8.86
N THR A 105 -4.56 -32.10 -10.09
CA THR A 105 -4.40 -33.17 -11.08
C THR A 105 -3.11 -33.98 -10.92
N GLY A 106 -2.18 -33.49 -10.09
CA GLY A 106 -0.81 -34.00 -10.00
C GLY A 106 0.16 -33.39 -11.02
N ALA A 107 -0.30 -32.49 -11.90
CA ALA A 107 0.54 -31.77 -12.86
C ALA A 107 1.33 -30.63 -12.18
N THR A 108 2.35 -30.14 -12.89
CA THR A 108 3.19 -29.02 -12.43
C THR A 108 2.73 -27.69 -13.04
N PRO A 109 2.36 -26.68 -12.23
CA PRO A 109 2.11 -25.34 -12.76
C PRO A 109 3.44 -24.66 -13.13
N VAL A 110 3.57 -24.26 -14.40
CA VAL A 110 4.67 -23.42 -14.89
C VAL A 110 4.18 -21.98 -14.88
N VAL A 111 4.67 -21.21 -13.90
CA VAL A 111 4.15 -19.87 -13.59
C VAL A 111 5.11 -18.80 -14.11
N LEU A 112 4.61 -17.93 -15.00
CA LEU A 112 5.36 -16.83 -15.59
C LEU A 112 4.99 -15.49 -14.95
N PRO A 113 5.93 -14.55 -14.79
CA PRO A 113 5.58 -13.18 -14.41
C PRO A 113 4.79 -12.50 -15.54
N LEU A 114 3.98 -11.49 -15.18
CA LEU A 114 3.37 -10.59 -16.17
C LEU A 114 4.42 -9.65 -16.79
N ALA A 115 4.25 -9.30 -18.07
CA ALA A 115 4.98 -8.21 -18.71
C ALA A 115 4.66 -6.88 -18.03
N ASP A 116 5.71 -6.16 -17.63
CA ASP A 116 5.66 -4.90 -16.88
C ASP A 116 4.75 -4.96 -15.64
N GLY A 117 4.55 -6.15 -15.07
CA GLY A 117 3.65 -6.38 -13.93
C GLY A 117 2.16 -6.24 -14.24
N TYR A 118 1.73 -6.19 -15.51
CA TYR A 118 0.36 -5.88 -15.90
C TYR A 118 -0.31 -6.88 -16.86
N GLY A 119 0.35 -7.22 -17.98
CA GLY A 119 -0.20 -8.04 -19.06
C GLY A 119 0.46 -9.41 -19.18
N THR A 120 -0.21 -10.38 -19.81
CA THR A 120 0.43 -11.66 -20.16
C THR A 120 1.43 -11.45 -21.30
N ASP A 121 2.66 -11.90 -21.10
CA ASP A 121 3.67 -11.91 -22.16
C ASP A 121 3.44 -13.11 -23.08
N VAL A 122 2.93 -12.86 -24.29
CA VAL A 122 2.63 -13.91 -25.28
C VAL A 122 3.87 -14.69 -25.69
N ASP A 123 5.00 -14.00 -25.90
CA ASP A 123 6.21 -14.62 -26.45
C ASP A 123 6.92 -15.44 -25.37
N ALA A 124 7.01 -14.92 -24.14
CA ALA A 124 7.50 -15.69 -22.99
C ALA A 124 6.59 -16.88 -22.68
N THR A 125 5.26 -16.73 -22.83
CA THR A 125 4.31 -17.84 -22.64
C THR A 125 4.53 -18.94 -23.64
N ALA A 126 4.70 -18.61 -24.93
CA ALA A 126 5.02 -19.60 -25.96
C ALA A 126 6.38 -20.27 -25.71
N ALA A 127 7.39 -19.51 -25.28
CA ALA A 127 8.74 -20.03 -25.00
C ALA A 127 8.79 -20.98 -23.78
N ALA A 128 7.84 -20.87 -22.85
CA ALA A 128 7.77 -21.74 -21.68
C ALA A 128 7.15 -23.11 -21.96
N VAL A 129 6.56 -23.32 -23.15
CA VAL A 129 5.94 -24.58 -23.54
C VAL A 129 7.01 -25.63 -23.81
N THR A 130 6.84 -26.81 -23.21
CA THR A 130 7.73 -27.97 -23.37
C THR A 130 6.95 -29.17 -23.90
N PRO A 131 7.61 -30.29 -24.26
CA PRO A 131 6.91 -31.54 -24.61
C PRO A 131 6.03 -32.13 -23.49
N ARG A 132 6.16 -31.64 -22.25
CA ARG A 132 5.33 -32.04 -21.10
C ARG A 132 4.11 -31.14 -20.92
N THR A 133 4.06 -30.00 -21.61
CA THR A 133 2.92 -29.07 -21.50
C THR A 133 1.68 -29.68 -22.13
N ARG A 134 0.55 -29.60 -21.43
CA ARG A 134 -0.76 -30.06 -21.93
C ARG A 134 -1.76 -28.93 -22.15
N ALA A 135 -1.62 -27.84 -21.38
CA ALA A 135 -2.46 -26.68 -21.53
C ALA A 135 -1.72 -25.38 -21.20
N VAL A 136 -2.18 -24.30 -21.84
CA VAL A 136 -1.86 -22.91 -21.47
C VAL A 136 -3.15 -22.25 -21.00
N LEU A 137 -3.15 -21.69 -19.79
CA LEU A 137 -4.30 -20.97 -19.21
C LEU A 137 -4.14 -19.46 -19.40
N LEU A 138 -5.15 -18.83 -19.99
CA LEU A 138 -5.18 -17.40 -20.29
C LEU A 138 -6.44 -16.78 -19.68
N CYS A 139 -6.28 -15.94 -18.66
CA CYS A 139 -7.38 -15.16 -18.10
C CYS A 139 -7.53 -13.86 -18.89
N ASN A 140 -8.63 -13.68 -19.63
CA ASN A 140 -8.81 -12.52 -20.50
C ASN A 140 -10.26 -12.02 -20.48
N PRO A 141 -10.56 -10.90 -19.79
CA PRO A 141 -9.65 -10.01 -19.05
C PRO A 141 -9.00 -10.68 -17.84
N ASN A 142 -7.74 -10.32 -17.56
CA ASN A 142 -6.97 -10.90 -16.47
C ASN A 142 -7.46 -10.41 -15.10
N ASN A 143 -7.64 -11.31 -14.13
CA ASN A 143 -7.86 -10.99 -12.73
C ASN A 143 -6.57 -11.26 -11.95
N PRO A 144 -5.93 -10.27 -11.30
CA PRO A 144 -6.53 -9.04 -10.78
C PRO A 144 -6.32 -7.78 -11.61
N THR A 145 -5.45 -7.80 -12.64
CA THR A 145 -4.94 -6.57 -13.25
C THR A 145 -5.95 -5.84 -14.13
N GLY A 146 -6.93 -6.56 -14.67
CA GLY A 146 -7.90 -6.07 -15.65
C GLY A 146 -7.32 -5.95 -17.06
N SER A 147 -6.09 -6.39 -17.30
CA SER A 147 -5.46 -6.33 -18.63
C SER A 147 -6.18 -7.22 -19.63
N VAL A 148 -6.09 -6.84 -20.90
CA VAL A 148 -6.73 -7.53 -22.02
C VAL A 148 -5.72 -7.85 -23.09
N LEU A 149 -5.85 -9.03 -23.67
CA LEU A 149 -5.21 -9.40 -24.93
C LEU A 149 -6.21 -9.32 -26.08
N GLY A 150 -5.79 -8.66 -27.15
CA GLY A 150 -6.54 -8.56 -28.39
C GLY A 150 -6.49 -9.83 -29.21
N HIS A 151 -7.37 -9.90 -30.22
CA HIS A 151 -7.54 -11.11 -31.04
C HIS A 151 -6.24 -11.55 -31.74
N ALA A 152 -5.46 -10.59 -32.25
CA ALA A 152 -4.18 -10.87 -32.93
C ALA A 152 -3.12 -11.45 -31.98
N GLU A 153 -3.11 -11.02 -30.72
CA GLU A 153 -2.15 -11.49 -29.72
C GLU A 153 -2.46 -12.93 -29.28
N VAL A 154 -3.74 -13.22 -29.03
CA VAL A 154 -4.18 -14.58 -28.69
C VAL A 154 -3.99 -15.54 -29.87
N ARG A 155 -4.25 -15.07 -31.11
CA ARG A 155 -3.96 -15.84 -32.34
C ARG A 155 -2.47 -16.15 -32.47
N ARG A 156 -1.59 -15.15 -32.27
CA ARG A 156 -0.13 -15.35 -32.27
C ARG A 156 0.31 -16.42 -31.27
N LEU A 157 -0.22 -16.37 -30.04
CA LEU A 157 0.06 -17.38 -29.03
C LEU A 157 -0.36 -18.76 -29.54
N LEU A 158 -1.61 -18.90 -29.99
CA LEU A 158 -2.18 -20.15 -30.49
C LEU A 158 -1.38 -20.76 -31.64
N ASP A 159 -0.91 -19.92 -32.57
CA ASP A 159 -0.10 -20.36 -33.72
C ASP A 159 1.29 -20.85 -33.30
N ALA A 160 1.81 -20.38 -32.17
CA ALA A 160 3.09 -20.83 -31.59
C ALA A 160 2.97 -22.12 -30.76
N LEU A 161 1.76 -22.51 -30.35
CA LEU A 161 1.56 -23.73 -29.55
C LEU A 161 1.69 -25.00 -30.39
N PRO A 162 2.23 -26.11 -29.83
CA PRO A 162 2.16 -27.43 -30.43
C PRO A 162 0.72 -27.91 -30.66
N PRO A 163 0.49 -28.87 -31.59
CA PRO A 163 -0.85 -29.34 -31.94
C PRO A 163 -1.56 -30.11 -30.82
N ASP A 164 -0.84 -30.60 -29.83
CA ASP A 164 -1.32 -31.36 -28.68
C ASP A 164 -1.50 -30.52 -27.40
N VAL A 165 -1.22 -29.22 -27.45
CA VAL A 165 -1.40 -28.30 -26.32
C VAL A 165 -2.72 -27.53 -26.48
N LEU A 166 -3.57 -27.57 -25.44
CA LEU A 166 -4.81 -26.78 -25.41
C LEU A 166 -4.53 -25.33 -25.00
N LEU A 167 -5.19 -24.38 -25.67
CA LEU A 167 -5.25 -22.99 -25.22
C LEU A 167 -6.59 -22.76 -24.52
N VAL A 168 -6.56 -22.61 -23.20
CA VAL A 168 -7.75 -22.39 -22.38
C VAL A 168 -7.90 -20.90 -22.12
N VAL A 169 -8.91 -20.28 -22.73
CA VAL A 169 -9.24 -18.87 -22.56
C VAL A 169 -10.39 -18.73 -21.56
N ASP A 170 -10.07 -18.23 -20.37
CA ASP A 170 -11.03 -17.93 -19.31
C ASP A 170 -11.57 -16.50 -19.48
N GLU A 171 -12.81 -16.43 -19.96
CA GLU A 171 -13.53 -15.21 -20.32
C GLU A 171 -14.55 -14.80 -19.24
N ALA A 172 -14.24 -15.04 -17.96
CA ALA A 172 -15.16 -14.74 -16.84
C ALA A 172 -15.64 -13.28 -16.78
N TYR A 173 -14.90 -12.34 -17.36
CA TYR A 173 -15.19 -10.90 -17.34
C TYR A 173 -15.45 -10.29 -18.73
N ARG A 174 -15.58 -11.11 -19.79
CA ARG A 174 -15.69 -10.64 -21.18
C ARG A 174 -16.73 -9.55 -21.39
N GLU A 175 -17.91 -9.65 -20.76
CA GLU A 175 -19.00 -8.70 -21.03
C GLU A 175 -18.73 -7.28 -20.49
N PHE A 176 -17.73 -7.11 -19.62
CA PHE A 176 -17.30 -5.79 -19.13
C PHE A 176 -16.25 -5.12 -20.02
N SER A 177 -15.76 -5.83 -21.04
CA SER A 177 -14.73 -5.34 -21.96
C SER A 177 -15.34 -4.68 -23.19
N ASP A 178 -14.53 -3.91 -23.90
CA ASP A 178 -14.88 -3.50 -25.26
C ASP A 178 -14.71 -4.69 -26.22
N PRO A 179 -15.76 -5.11 -26.95
CA PRO A 179 -15.63 -6.18 -27.95
C PRO A 179 -14.59 -5.90 -29.04
N ALA A 180 -14.23 -4.64 -29.28
CA ALA A 180 -13.19 -4.26 -30.25
C ALA A 180 -11.76 -4.45 -29.71
N GLU A 181 -11.58 -4.49 -28.40
CA GLU A 181 -10.26 -4.57 -27.76
C GLU A 181 -9.91 -5.99 -27.30
N ILE A 182 -10.92 -6.81 -26.96
CA ILE A 182 -10.73 -8.18 -26.47
C ILE A 182 -10.75 -9.22 -27.60
N ALA A 183 -9.94 -10.27 -27.48
CA ALA A 183 -9.99 -11.42 -28.37
C ALA A 183 -11.38 -12.07 -28.43
N ASP A 184 -11.89 -12.35 -29.63
CA ASP A 184 -13.02 -13.28 -29.81
C ASP A 184 -12.56 -14.74 -29.73
N ALA A 185 -12.55 -15.31 -28.51
CA ALA A 185 -12.11 -16.68 -28.29
C ALA A 185 -13.04 -17.73 -28.92
N LEU A 186 -14.32 -17.43 -29.10
CA LEU A 186 -15.27 -18.31 -29.79
C LEU A 186 -15.01 -18.35 -31.29
N ALA A 187 -14.64 -17.23 -31.91
CA ALA A 187 -14.16 -17.22 -33.30
C ALA A 187 -12.90 -18.08 -33.46
N LEU A 188 -11.91 -17.91 -32.56
CA LEU A 188 -10.69 -18.74 -32.57
C LEU A 188 -11.01 -20.23 -32.41
N HIS A 189 -11.96 -20.58 -31.54
CA HIS A 189 -12.42 -21.96 -31.34
C HIS A 189 -13.07 -22.58 -32.58
N ARG A 190 -13.86 -21.81 -33.35
CA ARG A 190 -14.42 -22.29 -34.62
C ARG A 190 -13.34 -22.59 -35.66
N GLU A 191 -12.19 -21.93 -35.56
CA GLU A 191 -11.06 -22.09 -36.47
C GLU A 191 -10.05 -23.17 -36.03
N ASP A 192 -9.87 -23.35 -34.72
CA ASP A 192 -8.88 -24.27 -34.16
C ASP A 192 -9.44 -25.09 -32.98
N PRO A 193 -9.47 -26.43 -33.08
CA PRO A 193 -10.04 -27.30 -32.06
C PRO A 193 -9.19 -27.41 -30.78
N ARG A 194 -8.06 -26.69 -30.67
CA ARG A 194 -7.24 -26.60 -29.44
C ARG A 194 -7.73 -25.52 -28.49
N VAL A 195 -8.54 -24.58 -28.97
CA VAL A 195 -9.07 -23.50 -28.13
C VAL A 195 -10.24 -24.01 -27.31
N VAL A 196 -10.16 -23.80 -26.00
CA VAL A 196 -11.21 -24.05 -25.02
C VAL A 196 -11.61 -22.73 -24.40
N VAL A 197 -12.89 -22.37 -24.48
CA VAL A 197 -13.42 -21.12 -23.89
C VAL A 197 -14.13 -21.47 -22.60
N VAL A 198 -13.75 -20.84 -21.49
CA VAL A 198 -14.39 -21.04 -20.17
C VAL A 198 -15.14 -19.77 -19.79
N ARG A 199 -16.43 -19.90 -19.42
CA ARG A 199 -17.29 -18.77 -19.06
C ARG A 199 -18.15 -19.07 -17.84
N THR A 200 -18.69 -18.02 -17.23
CA THR A 200 -19.43 -18.09 -15.97
C THR A 200 -20.67 -17.21 -15.97
N PHE A 201 -21.71 -17.65 -15.28
CA PHE A 201 -22.87 -16.79 -14.97
C PHE A 201 -22.65 -15.97 -13.68
N SER A 202 -21.50 -16.14 -13.02
CA SER A 202 -21.25 -15.54 -11.71
C SER A 202 -21.04 -14.02 -11.74
N LYS A 203 -20.65 -13.46 -12.90
CA LYS A 203 -20.21 -12.06 -13.01
C LYS A 203 -21.26 -11.21 -13.72
N SER A 204 -21.19 -11.09 -15.03
CA SER A 204 -22.12 -10.30 -15.86
C SER A 204 -23.60 -10.64 -15.62
N HIS A 205 -23.91 -11.93 -15.40
CA HIS A 205 -25.29 -12.39 -15.18
C HIS A 205 -25.76 -12.34 -13.72
N GLY A 206 -24.87 -11.99 -12.77
CA GLY A 206 -25.23 -11.80 -11.36
C GLY A 206 -25.61 -13.08 -10.59
N LEU A 207 -25.23 -14.27 -11.08
CA LEU A 207 -25.63 -15.56 -10.50
C LEU A 207 -24.52 -16.21 -9.66
N LEU A 208 -23.66 -15.43 -8.98
CA LEU A 208 -22.52 -15.96 -8.22
C LEU A 208 -22.97 -17.03 -7.22
N GLY A 209 -24.04 -16.80 -6.45
CA GLY A 209 -24.53 -17.75 -5.46
C GLY A 209 -25.14 -19.04 -6.04
N LEU A 210 -25.55 -19.05 -7.32
CA LEU A 210 -26.21 -20.20 -7.94
C LEU A 210 -25.25 -21.19 -8.60
N ARG A 211 -23.96 -20.84 -8.69
CA ARG A 211 -22.89 -21.74 -9.14
C ARG A 211 -23.15 -22.35 -10.52
N VAL A 212 -23.24 -21.51 -11.57
CA VAL A 212 -23.36 -21.97 -12.96
C VAL A 212 -22.22 -21.44 -13.81
N GLY A 213 -21.60 -22.33 -14.57
CA GLY A 213 -20.59 -22.00 -15.57
C GLY A 213 -20.52 -23.07 -16.64
N TYR A 214 -19.75 -22.83 -17.68
CA TYR A 214 -19.61 -23.74 -18.80
C TYR A 214 -18.26 -23.57 -19.49
N LEU A 215 -17.90 -24.58 -20.29
CA LEU A 215 -16.87 -24.46 -21.31
C LEU A 215 -17.46 -24.75 -22.69
N VAL A 216 -16.79 -24.20 -23.70
CA VAL A 216 -16.96 -24.54 -25.12
C VAL A 216 -15.63 -25.09 -25.61
N ALA A 217 -15.63 -26.31 -26.14
CA ALA A 217 -14.45 -26.96 -26.67
C ALA A 217 -14.85 -27.96 -27.74
N ALA A 218 -13.91 -28.34 -28.61
CA ALA A 218 -14.19 -29.30 -29.67
C ALA A 218 -14.73 -30.61 -29.09
N GLU A 219 -15.62 -31.29 -29.80
CA GLU A 219 -16.30 -32.48 -29.32
C GLU A 219 -15.34 -33.58 -28.80
N ARG A 220 -14.14 -33.66 -29.40
CA ARG A 220 -13.05 -34.56 -28.97
C ARG A 220 -12.55 -34.30 -27.54
N VAL A 221 -12.65 -33.05 -27.07
CA VAL A 221 -12.29 -32.63 -25.72
C VAL A 221 -13.49 -32.83 -24.78
N VAL A 222 -14.69 -32.47 -25.22
CA VAL A 222 -15.89 -32.52 -24.36
C VAL A 222 -16.35 -33.95 -24.08
N THR A 223 -16.23 -34.86 -25.05
CA THR A 223 -16.77 -36.22 -24.95
C THR A 223 -16.17 -37.01 -23.77
N PRO A 224 -14.84 -37.07 -23.59
CA PRO A 224 -14.25 -37.71 -22.40
C PRO A 224 -14.69 -37.05 -21.09
N LEU A 225 -14.78 -35.71 -21.07
CA LEU A 225 -15.16 -34.96 -19.87
C LEU A 225 -16.61 -35.25 -19.46
N ARG A 226 -17.53 -35.42 -20.41
CA ARG A 226 -18.91 -35.83 -20.09
C ARG A 226 -18.96 -37.18 -19.38
N GLY A 227 -18.07 -38.11 -19.75
CA GLY A 227 -17.98 -39.42 -19.11
C GLY A 227 -17.55 -39.38 -17.64
N THR A 228 -16.87 -38.32 -17.22
CA THR A 228 -16.43 -38.11 -15.82
C THR A 228 -17.27 -37.09 -15.06
N ALA A 229 -18.26 -36.48 -15.72
CA ALA A 229 -19.12 -35.48 -15.10
C ALA A 229 -20.03 -36.12 -14.04
N PRO A 230 -20.18 -35.50 -12.86
CA PRO A 230 -21.14 -35.99 -11.89
C PRO A 230 -22.56 -35.85 -12.42
N PHE A 231 -23.41 -36.81 -12.08
CA PHE A 231 -24.87 -36.62 -12.16
C PHE A 231 -25.25 -35.44 -11.25
N PHE A 232 -26.28 -34.67 -11.64
CA PHE A 232 -26.76 -33.50 -10.89
C PHE A 232 -25.72 -32.37 -10.76
N ARG A 233 -24.88 -32.19 -11.78
CA ARG A 233 -23.78 -31.21 -11.77
C ARG A 233 -24.19 -29.75 -11.59
N VAL A 234 -25.41 -29.39 -11.97
CA VAL A 234 -26.01 -28.07 -11.71
C VAL A 234 -27.44 -28.26 -11.24
N SER A 235 -27.83 -27.58 -10.16
CA SER A 235 -29.19 -27.70 -9.62
C SER A 235 -30.23 -27.17 -10.60
N THR A 236 -31.43 -27.74 -10.59
CA THR A 236 -32.56 -27.35 -11.46
C THR A 236 -32.90 -25.86 -11.34
N VAL A 237 -32.85 -25.32 -10.11
CA VAL A 237 -33.02 -23.89 -9.82
C VAL A 237 -31.96 -23.04 -10.53
N ALA A 238 -30.69 -23.45 -10.45
CA ALA A 238 -29.60 -22.73 -11.08
C ALA A 238 -29.66 -22.83 -12.62
N GLN A 239 -30.07 -23.98 -13.16
CA GLN A 239 -30.31 -24.17 -14.59
C GLN A 239 -31.41 -23.21 -15.10
N ALA A 240 -32.55 -23.15 -14.41
CA ALA A 240 -33.66 -22.26 -14.78
C ALA A 240 -33.24 -20.78 -14.74
N ALA A 241 -32.51 -20.38 -13.70
CA ALA A 241 -31.96 -19.03 -13.57
C ALA A 241 -31.02 -18.67 -14.72
N ALA A 242 -30.10 -19.57 -15.08
CA ALA A 242 -29.15 -19.36 -16.17
C ALA A 242 -29.85 -19.25 -17.54
N ILE A 243 -30.86 -20.08 -17.80
CA ILE A 243 -31.66 -19.99 -19.04
C ILE A 243 -32.40 -18.65 -19.11
N ALA A 244 -33.04 -18.22 -18.01
CA ALA A 244 -33.69 -16.91 -17.96
C ALA A 244 -32.69 -15.76 -18.16
N ALA A 245 -31.49 -15.87 -17.59
CA ALA A 245 -30.42 -14.89 -17.73
C ALA A 245 -29.93 -14.77 -19.18
N LEU A 246 -29.81 -15.89 -19.93
CA LEU A 246 -29.47 -15.89 -21.35
C LEU A 246 -30.54 -15.16 -22.19
N ALA A 247 -31.82 -15.30 -21.85
CA ALA A 247 -32.90 -14.60 -22.52
C ALA A 247 -32.92 -13.08 -22.26
N ALA A 248 -32.22 -12.62 -21.22
CA ALA A 248 -32.15 -11.22 -20.80
C ALA A 248 -30.83 -10.53 -21.21
N GLU A 249 -30.20 -10.99 -22.30
CA GLU A 249 -28.89 -10.54 -22.76
C GLU A 249 -28.79 -9.01 -22.94
N ASP A 250 -29.78 -8.37 -23.57
CA ASP A 250 -29.77 -6.92 -23.79
C ASP A 250 -29.70 -6.15 -22.46
N ARG A 251 -30.41 -6.63 -21.44
CA ARG A 251 -30.39 -6.02 -20.10
C ARG A 251 -29.05 -6.25 -19.41
N MET A 252 -28.47 -7.44 -19.54
CA MET A 252 -27.13 -7.74 -19.03
C MET A 252 -26.07 -6.83 -19.66
N ARG A 253 -26.12 -6.64 -20.99
CA ARG A 253 -25.19 -5.76 -21.71
C ARG A 253 -25.34 -4.31 -21.25
N ALA A 254 -26.56 -3.83 -21.07
CA ALA A 254 -26.83 -2.50 -20.53
C ALA A 254 -26.28 -2.32 -19.10
N GLN A 255 -26.41 -3.35 -18.24
CA GLN A 255 -25.82 -3.33 -16.89
C GLN A 255 -24.29 -3.31 -16.94
N CYS A 256 -23.66 -4.12 -17.80
CA CYS A 256 -22.20 -4.12 -17.97
C CYS A 256 -21.68 -2.78 -18.51
N ALA A 257 -22.40 -2.14 -19.44
CA ALA A 257 -22.06 -0.80 -19.92
C ALA A 257 -22.11 0.26 -18.80
N ALA A 258 -23.12 0.19 -17.91
CA ALA A 258 -23.17 1.07 -16.75
C ALA A 258 -21.99 0.84 -15.78
N VAL A 259 -21.60 -0.42 -15.56
CA VAL A 259 -20.41 -0.76 -14.76
C VAL A 259 -19.13 -0.20 -15.41
N ARG A 260 -18.98 -0.25 -16.74
CA ARG A 260 -17.84 0.35 -17.45
C ARG A 260 -17.73 1.85 -17.19
N VAL A 261 -18.85 2.59 -17.34
CA VAL A 261 -18.88 4.04 -17.08
C VAL A 261 -18.48 4.35 -15.63
N GLU A 262 -19.01 3.60 -14.68
CA GLU A 262 -18.72 3.81 -13.26
C GLU A 262 -17.28 3.40 -12.89
N ARG A 263 -16.74 2.34 -13.51
CA ARG A 263 -15.33 1.94 -13.38
C ARG A 263 -14.40 3.05 -13.83
N ASP A 264 -14.68 3.67 -14.98
CA ASP A 264 -13.83 4.71 -15.55
C ASP A 264 -13.88 6.00 -14.70
N ARG A 265 -15.05 6.31 -14.11
CA ARG A 265 -15.21 7.38 -13.11
C ARG A 265 -14.40 7.11 -11.84
N LEU A 266 -14.57 5.93 -11.24
CA LEU A 266 -13.85 5.53 -10.04
C LEU A 266 -12.34 5.54 -10.27
N ARG A 267 -11.88 5.00 -11.41
CA ARG A 267 -10.48 5.03 -11.82
C ARG A 267 -9.93 6.45 -11.89
N THR A 268 -10.65 7.37 -12.53
CA THR A 268 -10.23 8.77 -12.64
C THR A 268 -10.09 9.41 -11.26
N ALA A 269 -11.09 9.23 -10.38
CA ALA A 269 -11.04 9.79 -9.04
C ALA A 269 -9.89 9.22 -8.17
N LEU A 270 -9.57 7.94 -8.31
CA LEU A 270 -8.44 7.33 -7.59
C LEU A 270 -7.08 7.81 -8.13
N LEU A 271 -6.97 8.06 -9.44
CA LEU A 271 -5.79 8.70 -10.05
C LEU A 271 -5.62 10.14 -9.56
N ASP A 272 -6.72 10.89 -9.41
CA ASP A 272 -6.69 12.26 -8.88
C ASP A 272 -6.20 12.32 -7.42
N HIS A 273 -6.31 11.21 -6.68
CA HIS A 273 -5.74 11.02 -5.35
C HIS A 273 -4.32 10.44 -5.36
N GLY A 274 -3.65 10.39 -6.53
CA GLY A 274 -2.25 9.98 -6.65
C GLY A 274 -2.01 8.47 -6.61
N LEU A 275 -3.06 7.63 -6.59
CA LEU A 275 -2.88 6.18 -6.62
C LEU A 275 -2.62 5.68 -8.05
N PRO A 276 -1.70 4.71 -8.25
CA PRO A 276 -1.54 4.06 -9.54
C PRO A 276 -2.76 3.17 -9.83
N VAL A 277 -3.48 3.45 -10.91
CA VAL A 277 -4.62 2.63 -11.36
C VAL A 277 -4.52 2.37 -12.87
N PRO A 278 -3.89 1.25 -13.28
CA PRO A 278 -3.86 0.84 -14.68
C PRO A 278 -5.28 0.69 -15.27
N PRO A 279 -5.43 0.74 -16.60
CA PRO A 279 -6.70 0.43 -17.25
C PRO A 279 -7.22 -0.95 -16.83
N SER A 280 -8.53 -1.13 -16.85
CA SER A 280 -9.14 -2.42 -16.55
C SER A 280 -10.28 -2.65 -17.51
N ALA A 281 -10.44 -3.89 -17.99
CA ALA A 281 -11.58 -4.32 -18.78
C ALA A 281 -12.52 -5.26 -18.00
N GLY A 282 -12.30 -5.44 -16.69
CA GLY A 282 -13.17 -6.19 -15.79
C GLY A 282 -14.20 -5.30 -15.08
N ASN A 283 -14.85 -5.87 -14.05
CA ASN A 283 -15.73 -5.15 -13.11
C ASN A 283 -15.00 -4.74 -11.81
N TYR A 284 -13.70 -4.47 -11.90
CA TYR A 284 -12.82 -4.13 -10.80
C TYR A 284 -11.65 -3.28 -11.28
N LEU A 285 -10.93 -2.68 -10.35
CA LEU A 285 -9.70 -1.93 -10.57
C LEU A 285 -8.55 -2.60 -9.81
N TRP A 286 -7.36 -2.49 -10.38
CA TRP A 286 -6.10 -2.97 -9.81
C TRP A 286 -5.24 -1.79 -9.36
N LEU A 287 -4.74 -1.86 -8.13
CA LEU A 287 -3.85 -0.88 -7.54
C LEU A 287 -2.53 -1.61 -7.18
N PRO A 288 -1.47 -1.51 -8.00
CA PRO A 288 -0.19 -2.20 -7.78
C PRO A 288 0.64 -1.54 -6.66
N LEU A 289 0.11 -1.54 -5.44
CA LEU A 289 0.71 -0.85 -4.28
C LEU A 289 1.82 -1.65 -3.58
N GLY A 290 1.98 -2.94 -3.90
CA GLY A 290 2.95 -3.78 -3.22
C GLY A 290 2.77 -3.75 -1.69
N ALA A 291 3.85 -3.40 -0.99
CA ALA A 291 3.88 -3.30 0.47
C ALA A 291 2.95 -2.21 1.05
N GLU A 292 2.56 -1.20 0.26
CA GLU A 292 1.60 -0.15 0.68
C GLU A 292 0.13 -0.61 0.57
N GLY A 293 -0.12 -1.79 -0.02
CA GLY A 293 -1.46 -2.34 -0.18
C GLY A 293 -2.13 -2.71 1.14
N PRO A 294 -1.53 -3.58 1.98
CA PRO A 294 -2.15 -4.03 3.23
C PRO A 294 -2.60 -2.91 4.17
N PRO A 295 -1.80 -1.85 4.41
CA PRO A 295 -2.24 -0.70 5.23
C PRO A 295 -3.49 0.01 4.67
N LEU A 296 -3.60 0.15 3.34
CA LEU A 296 -4.79 0.72 2.72
C LEU A 296 -6.01 -0.22 2.87
N VAL A 297 -5.82 -1.53 2.72
CA VAL A 297 -6.90 -2.52 2.91
C VAL A 297 -7.43 -2.48 4.34
N GLU A 298 -6.53 -2.45 5.33
CA GLU A 298 -6.88 -2.36 6.75
C GLU A 298 -7.63 -1.06 7.05
N PHE A 299 -7.11 0.09 6.60
CA PHE A 299 -7.78 1.38 6.77
C PHE A 299 -9.19 1.38 6.17
N LEU A 300 -9.37 0.89 4.94
CA LEU A 300 -10.69 0.83 4.31
C LEU A 300 -11.64 -0.10 5.09
N ALA A 301 -11.14 -1.24 5.56
CA ALA A 301 -11.93 -2.20 6.32
C ALA A 301 -12.40 -1.64 7.67
N GLU A 302 -11.53 -0.93 8.41
CA GLU A 302 -11.88 -0.21 9.64
C GLU A 302 -12.98 0.82 9.43
N HIS A 303 -13.07 1.38 8.21
CA HIS A 303 -14.08 2.36 7.81
C HIS A 303 -15.26 1.72 7.06
N GLY A 304 -15.42 0.39 7.17
CA GLY A 304 -16.57 -0.34 6.67
C GLY A 304 -16.54 -0.70 5.18
N VAL A 305 -15.39 -0.60 4.51
CA VAL A 305 -15.22 -0.94 3.09
C VAL A 305 -14.22 -2.09 2.94
N ALA A 306 -14.70 -3.27 2.54
CA ALA A 306 -13.83 -4.41 2.27
C ALA A 306 -13.34 -4.40 0.82
N VAL A 307 -12.02 -4.41 0.61
CA VAL A 307 -11.37 -4.55 -0.72
C VAL A 307 -10.50 -5.80 -0.74
N GLY A 308 -10.09 -6.25 -1.93
CA GLY A 308 -9.32 -7.50 -2.07
C GLY A 308 -7.82 -7.27 -1.98
N ASP A 309 -7.15 -7.81 -0.97
CA ASP A 309 -5.68 -7.94 -0.97
C ASP A 309 -5.24 -9.11 -1.87
N VAL A 310 -4.28 -8.84 -2.76
CA VAL A 310 -3.65 -9.83 -3.64
C VAL A 310 -2.26 -10.18 -3.11
N GLY A 311 -2.22 -10.65 -1.85
CA GLY A 311 -1.01 -11.23 -1.25
C GLY A 311 0.15 -10.25 -1.16
N GLY A 312 -0.12 -8.97 -0.84
CA GLY A 312 0.90 -7.93 -0.75
C GLY A 312 1.50 -7.49 -2.10
N LEU A 313 0.93 -7.93 -3.23
CA LEU A 313 1.29 -7.41 -4.56
C LEU A 313 0.52 -6.12 -4.89
N GLY A 314 -0.65 -5.95 -4.29
CA GLY A 314 -1.53 -4.81 -4.53
C GLY A 314 -2.98 -5.08 -4.13
N VAL A 315 -3.83 -4.10 -4.38
CA VAL A 315 -5.24 -4.08 -3.96
C VAL A 315 -6.14 -4.17 -5.17
N ARG A 316 -7.18 -4.99 -5.08
CA ARG A 316 -8.25 -5.10 -6.08
C ARG A 316 -9.54 -4.53 -5.51
N VAL A 317 -10.10 -3.53 -6.19
CA VAL A 317 -11.35 -2.86 -5.80
C VAL A 317 -12.45 -3.24 -6.78
N THR A 318 -13.48 -3.96 -6.34
CA THR A 318 -14.66 -4.25 -7.16
C THR A 318 -15.43 -2.96 -7.42
N VAL A 319 -15.93 -2.78 -8.65
CA VAL A 319 -16.84 -1.67 -8.97
C VAL A 319 -18.21 -2.00 -8.38
N GLY A 320 -18.56 -1.29 -7.32
CA GLY A 320 -19.79 -1.48 -6.55
C GLY A 320 -20.94 -0.58 -7.00
N THR A 321 -21.86 -0.34 -6.07
CA THR A 321 -22.86 0.74 -6.21
C THR A 321 -22.16 2.11 -6.21
N ARG A 322 -22.84 3.12 -6.75
CA ARG A 322 -22.34 4.50 -6.76
C ARG A 322 -21.94 4.98 -5.36
N GLU A 323 -22.78 4.69 -4.37
CA GLU A 323 -22.53 4.99 -2.95
C GLU A 323 -21.27 4.31 -2.42
N ALA A 324 -21.10 3.01 -2.67
CA ALA A 324 -19.91 2.27 -2.24
C ALA A 324 -18.63 2.81 -2.90
N ASN A 325 -18.71 3.16 -4.18
CA ASN A 325 -17.58 3.74 -4.91
C ASN A 325 -17.25 5.16 -4.42
N ASP A 326 -18.26 5.97 -4.10
CA ASP A 326 -18.07 7.30 -3.52
C ASP A 326 -17.45 7.22 -2.12
N ALA A 327 -17.80 6.21 -1.32
CA ALA A 327 -17.15 5.92 -0.04
C ALA A 327 -15.66 5.57 -0.22
N VAL A 328 -15.32 4.72 -1.20
CA VAL A 328 -13.91 4.42 -1.53
C VAL A 328 -13.15 5.69 -1.91
N ILE A 329 -13.72 6.54 -2.78
CA ILE A 329 -13.07 7.79 -3.21
C ILE A 329 -12.81 8.71 -2.02
N ALA A 330 -13.81 8.91 -1.16
CA ALA A 330 -13.69 9.77 0.01
C ALA A 330 -12.60 9.26 0.98
N LEU A 331 -12.64 7.96 1.31
CA LEU A 331 -11.69 7.35 2.23
C LEU A 331 -10.27 7.33 1.66
N VAL A 332 -10.09 7.04 0.36
CA VAL A 332 -8.79 7.16 -0.29
C VAL A 332 -8.29 8.61 -0.25
N GLY A 333 -9.18 9.58 -0.48
CA GLY A 333 -8.83 11.00 -0.34
C GLY A 333 -8.43 11.38 1.09
N GLU A 334 -9.02 10.77 2.11
CA GLU A 334 -8.57 10.92 3.51
C GLU A 334 -7.23 10.23 3.77
N TYR A 335 -7.07 8.99 3.32
CA TYR A 335 -5.85 8.20 3.46
C TYR A 335 -4.65 8.88 2.80
N THR A 336 -4.83 9.46 1.63
CA THR A 336 -3.77 10.14 0.86
C THR A 336 -3.49 11.55 1.39
N ARG A 337 -4.48 12.26 1.95
CA ARG A 337 -4.27 13.54 2.64
C ARG A 337 -3.46 13.43 3.94
N LYS A 338 -3.29 12.22 4.48
CA LYS A 338 -2.34 11.94 5.59
C LYS A 338 -0.87 11.94 5.14
N GLY A 339 -0.61 11.99 3.82
CA GLY A 339 0.69 12.13 3.19
C GLY A 339 1.08 13.60 2.96
N PHE A 340 2.26 13.82 2.40
CA PHE A 340 2.66 15.14 1.92
C PHE A 340 1.79 15.52 0.71
N SER A 341 1.67 16.81 0.39
CA SER A 341 1.06 17.26 -0.87
C SER A 341 1.81 16.67 -2.06
N PRO A 342 1.18 16.53 -3.25
CA PRO A 342 1.86 15.99 -4.43
C PRO A 342 3.19 16.70 -4.76
N ALA A 343 3.29 18.00 -4.47
CA ALA A 343 4.53 18.77 -4.65
C ALA A 343 5.61 18.34 -3.63
N ALA A 344 5.25 18.19 -2.37
CA ALA A 344 6.16 17.74 -1.33
C ALA A 344 6.53 16.25 -1.49
N GLU A 345 5.60 15.40 -1.92
CA GLU A 345 5.87 14.00 -2.29
C GLU A 345 6.84 13.89 -3.46
N ALA A 346 6.70 14.72 -4.49
CA ALA A 346 7.63 14.75 -5.60
C ALA A 346 9.05 15.11 -5.13
N VAL A 347 9.20 16.10 -4.24
CA VAL A 347 10.51 16.45 -3.64
C VAL A 347 11.06 15.28 -2.81
N VAL A 348 10.25 14.67 -1.95
CA VAL A 348 10.67 13.51 -1.14
C VAL A 348 11.06 12.32 -2.02
N SER A 349 10.34 12.05 -3.11
CA SER A 349 10.68 10.99 -4.05
C SER A 349 12.04 11.22 -4.68
N ARG A 350 12.31 12.45 -5.15
CA ARG A 350 13.60 12.83 -5.74
C ARG A 350 14.74 12.74 -4.72
N LEU A 351 14.52 13.19 -3.48
CA LEU A 351 15.49 13.06 -2.41
C LEU A 351 15.78 11.59 -2.07
N ARG A 352 14.75 10.73 -2.11
CA ARG A 352 14.90 9.29 -1.91
C ARG A 352 15.69 8.65 -3.04
N GLU A 353 15.40 8.98 -4.29
CA GLU A 353 16.17 8.52 -5.46
C GLU A 353 17.63 8.95 -5.37
N ALA A 354 17.89 10.22 -5.04
CA ALA A 354 19.24 10.75 -4.84
C ALA A 354 19.97 10.01 -3.71
N LEU A 355 19.31 9.77 -2.57
CA LEU A 355 19.88 9.02 -1.45
C LEU A 355 20.23 7.57 -1.85
N HIS A 356 19.37 6.90 -2.64
CA HIS A 356 19.67 5.55 -3.12
C HIS A 356 20.86 5.55 -4.10
N GLY A 357 20.96 6.56 -4.96
CA GLY A 357 22.06 6.71 -5.90
C GLY A 357 23.42 6.94 -5.24
N GLU A 358 23.45 7.72 -4.16
CA GLU A 358 24.68 8.02 -3.39
C GLU A 358 25.22 6.84 -2.57
N TRP A 359 24.37 5.84 -2.31
CA TRP A 359 24.70 4.71 -1.45
C TRP A 359 24.48 3.37 -2.16
N PRO A 360 25.20 3.04 -3.25
CA PRO A 360 25.07 1.75 -3.92
C PRO A 360 25.48 0.58 -3.01
N GLU A 361 25.09 -0.64 -3.40
CA GLU A 361 25.61 -1.85 -2.76
C GLU A 361 27.13 -1.93 -2.92
N GLN A 362 27.81 -2.29 -1.82
CA GLN A 362 29.27 -2.36 -1.78
C GLN A 362 29.75 -3.22 -0.62
N ASP A 363 31.01 -3.68 -0.74
CA ASP A 363 31.65 -4.60 0.21
C ASP A 363 32.40 -3.90 1.36
N ASP A 364 32.57 -2.58 1.31
CA ASP A 364 33.18 -1.84 2.43
C ASP A 364 32.27 -1.91 3.67
N PRO A 365 32.76 -2.41 4.82
CA PRO A 365 31.92 -2.64 5.99
C PRO A 365 31.23 -1.38 6.52
N VAL A 366 31.94 -0.25 6.58
CA VAL A 366 31.38 1.01 7.13
C VAL A 366 30.32 1.54 6.18
N LEU A 367 30.56 1.49 4.88
CA LEU A 367 29.61 1.99 3.89
C LEU A 367 28.40 1.06 3.71
N ALA A 368 28.57 -0.25 3.84
CA ALA A 368 27.48 -1.22 3.83
C ALA A 368 26.55 -1.04 5.05
N ILE A 369 27.11 -0.83 6.25
CA ILE A 369 26.34 -0.58 7.46
C ILE A 369 25.68 0.81 7.41
N SER A 370 26.37 1.83 6.89
CA SER A 370 25.80 3.15 6.63
C SER A 370 24.58 3.07 5.70
N ARG A 371 24.68 2.31 4.61
CA ARG A 371 23.54 2.04 3.69
C ARG A 371 22.39 1.36 4.42
N TYR A 372 22.68 0.37 5.28
CA TYR A 372 21.66 -0.30 6.09
C TYR A 372 20.92 0.68 7.01
N ALA A 373 21.65 1.60 7.65
CA ALA A 373 21.07 2.60 8.54
C ALA A 373 20.25 3.66 7.79
N LEU A 374 20.75 4.15 6.65
CA LEU A 374 20.15 5.23 5.87
C LEU A 374 18.91 4.82 5.07
N LEU A 375 18.92 3.63 4.45
CA LEU A 375 17.87 3.21 3.51
C LEU A 375 16.69 2.51 4.19
N ILE A 376 16.43 2.88 5.44
CA ILE A 376 15.19 2.53 6.11
C ILE A 376 14.11 3.52 5.64
N PRO A 377 12.95 3.04 5.14
CA PRO A 377 11.86 3.92 4.72
C PRO A 377 11.52 4.97 5.78
N GLY A 378 11.32 6.21 5.33
CA GLY A 378 11.06 7.35 6.19
C GLY A 378 10.54 8.55 5.40
N LYS A 379 10.05 9.55 6.14
CA LYS A 379 9.44 10.77 5.59
C LYS A 379 10.46 11.80 5.07
N LEU A 380 11.76 11.61 5.33
CA LEU A 380 12.84 12.54 4.94
C LEU A 380 12.54 14.01 5.28
N LEU A 381 11.96 14.23 6.47
CA LEU A 381 11.42 15.53 6.88
C LEU A 381 12.50 16.63 6.92
N ARG A 382 13.70 16.31 7.41
CA ARG A 382 14.81 17.27 7.52
C ARG A 382 15.40 17.62 6.14
N PRO A 383 15.66 16.66 5.24
CA PRO A 383 15.93 16.94 3.83
C PRO A 383 14.86 17.80 3.14
N LEU A 384 13.58 17.51 3.39
CA LEU A 384 12.46 18.29 2.85
C LEU A 384 12.48 19.74 3.36
N LEU A 385 12.71 19.94 4.67
CA LEU A 385 12.81 21.27 5.26
C LEU A 385 13.98 22.08 4.66
N LEU A 386 15.14 21.46 4.43
CA LEU A 386 16.28 22.15 3.81
C LEU A 386 15.97 22.58 2.37
N THR A 387 15.43 21.66 1.57
CA THR A 387 15.07 21.95 0.16
C THR A 387 13.95 22.98 0.06
N ALA A 388 12.92 22.88 0.89
CA ALA A 388 11.84 23.84 0.95
C ALA A 388 12.34 25.23 1.43
N ALA A 389 13.24 25.31 2.41
CA ALA A 389 13.82 26.58 2.83
C ALA A 389 14.67 27.24 1.74
N ALA A 390 15.43 26.47 0.95
CA ALA A 390 16.19 26.98 -0.19
C ALA A 390 15.26 27.50 -1.31
N GLY A 391 14.23 26.74 -1.64
CA GLY A 391 13.25 27.13 -2.65
C GLY A 391 12.38 28.32 -2.22
N ALA A 392 12.05 28.43 -0.93
CA ALA A 392 11.23 29.51 -0.39
C ALA A 392 11.88 30.89 -0.60
N VAL A 393 13.20 30.95 -0.63
CA VAL A 393 13.98 32.17 -0.88
C VAL A 393 14.40 32.35 -2.34
N GLY A 394 13.92 31.49 -3.24
CA GLY A 394 14.16 31.55 -4.69
C GLY A 394 15.41 30.81 -5.17
N GLY A 395 16.03 30.00 -4.33
CA GLY A 395 17.17 29.16 -4.71
C GLY A 395 16.77 27.95 -5.55
N ASP A 396 17.73 27.44 -6.34
CA ASP A 396 17.54 26.20 -7.09
C ASP A 396 17.68 24.99 -6.17
N VAL A 397 16.58 24.25 -6.00
CA VAL A 397 16.50 23.08 -5.13
C VAL A 397 17.48 21.98 -5.54
N GLU A 398 17.81 21.84 -6.83
CA GLU A 398 18.74 20.80 -7.30
C GLU A 398 20.17 21.02 -6.86
N GLN A 399 20.55 22.28 -6.70
CA GLN A 399 21.88 22.66 -6.24
C GLN A 399 22.10 22.28 -4.77
N VAL A 400 21.02 22.21 -3.97
CA VAL A 400 21.09 21.98 -2.52
C VAL A 400 20.79 20.55 -2.09
N VAL A 401 20.40 19.66 -3.01
CA VAL A 401 20.18 18.22 -2.73
C VAL A 401 21.34 17.58 -1.96
N PRO A 402 22.63 17.79 -2.29
CA PRO A 402 23.72 17.20 -1.51
C PRO A 402 23.74 17.64 -0.05
N ALA A 403 23.37 18.90 0.25
CA ALA A 403 23.23 19.39 1.61
C ALA A 403 21.98 18.81 2.30
N ALA A 404 20.88 18.60 1.57
CA ALA A 404 19.69 17.92 2.10
C ALA A 404 20.03 16.50 2.57
N LEU A 405 20.78 15.74 1.75
CA LEU A 405 21.28 14.41 2.13
C LEU A 405 22.25 14.48 3.32
N ALA A 406 23.10 15.50 3.37
CA ALA A 406 24.03 15.72 4.48
C ALA A 406 23.32 15.80 5.84
N VAL A 407 22.18 16.50 5.89
CA VAL A 407 21.38 16.58 7.11
C VAL A 407 20.77 15.23 7.50
N GLU A 408 20.40 14.40 6.52
CA GLU A 408 19.96 13.02 6.80
C GLU A 408 21.12 12.17 7.33
N TYR A 409 22.34 12.34 6.82
CA TYR A 409 23.53 11.64 7.34
C TYR A 409 23.78 12.00 8.80
N LEU A 410 23.75 13.29 9.13
CA LEU A 410 23.88 13.76 10.50
C LEU A 410 22.79 13.17 11.41
N HIS A 411 21.53 13.22 10.97
CA HIS A 411 20.40 12.71 11.75
C HIS A 411 20.48 11.19 11.97
N VAL A 412 20.74 10.41 10.92
CA VAL A 412 20.85 8.96 11.04
C VAL A 412 22.08 8.58 11.84
N GLY A 413 23.21 9.29 11.67
CA GLY A 413 24.40 9.11 12.49
C GLY A 413 24.11 9.33 13.97
N SER A 414 23.36 10.39 14.32
CA SER A 414 22.96 10.62 15.72
C SER A 414 22.03 9.54 16.25
N LEU A 415 21.08 9.04 15.45
CA LEU A 415 20.19 7.93 15.86
C LEU A 415 20.95 6.63 16.11
N VAL A 416 21.99 6.33 15.31
CA VAL A 416 22.84 5.16 15.53
C VAL A 416 23.58 5.28 16.87
N HIS A 417 24.05 6.48 17.22
CA HIS A 417 24.67 6.72 18.54
C HIS A 417 23.65 6.68 19.67
N ASP A 418 22.45 7.24 19.48
CA ASP A 418 21.36 7.17 20.47
C ASP A 418 20.96 5.71 20.75
N ASP A 419 20.82 4.86 19.72
CA ASP A 419 20.55 3.43 19.89
C ASP A 419 21.60 2.73 20.78
N VAL A 420 22.87 3.16 20.69
CA VAL A 420 23.97 2.63 21.52
C VAL A 420 23.87 3.14 22.96
N ILE A 421 23.57 4.43 23.15
CA ILE A 421 23.42 5.04 24.47
C ILE A 421 22.23 4.42 25.23
N ASP A 422 21.15 4.14 24.50
CA ASP A 422 19.87 3.72 25.06
C ASP A 422 19.76 2.20 25.16
N GLY A 423 20.65 1.46 24.50
CA GLY A 423 20.59 0.00 24.42
C GLY A 423 19.39 -0.51 23.62
N ASP A 424 18.84 0.30 22.71
CA ASP A 424 17.67 -0.07 21.90
C ASP A 424 18.02 -1.21 20.93
N GLU A 425 17.23 -2.29 20.95
CA GLU A 425 17.42 -3.46 20.08
C GLU A 425 16.84 -3.26 18.67
N THR A 426 15.89 -2.34 18.52
CA THR A 426 15.14 -2.15 17.28
C THR A 426 14.92 -0.68 16.93
N ARG A 427 15.01 -0.34 15.65
CA ARG A 427 14.71 0.98 15.09
C ARG A 427 13.83 0.82 13.85
N ARG A 428 12.67 1.50 13.83
CA ARG A 428 11.69 1.47 12.72
C ARG A 428 11.37 0.04 12.23
N GLY A 429 11.14 -0.88 13.16
CA GLY A 429 10.76 -2.28 12.86
C GLY A 429 11.90 -3.19 12.38
N ARG A 430 13.16 -2.72 12.40
CA ARG A 430 14.34 -3.52 12.09
C ARG A 430 15.29 -3.58 13.29
N PRO A 431 16.19 -4.58 13.38
CA PRO A 431 17.29 -4.56 14.33
C PRO A 431 18.08 -3.27 14.23
N SER A 432 18.37 -2.62 15.37
CA SER A 432 19.27 -1.46 15.44
C SER A 432 20.67 -1.85 14.94
N VAL A 433 21.48 -0.85 14.56
CA VAL A 433 22.83 -1.12 14.04
C VAL A 433 23.68 -1.85 15.08
N GLN A 434 23.61 -1.42 16.34
CA GLN A 434 24.37 -2.05 17.43
C GLN A 434 23.91 -3.50 17.69
N HIS A 435 22.61 -3.78 17.61
CA HIS A 435 22.10 -5.12 17.83
C HIS A 435 22.47 -6.07 16.69
N ARG A 436 22.50 -5.56 15.44
CA ARG A 436 22.80 -6.38 14.26
C ARG A 436 24.29 -6.59 14.01
N PHE A 437 25.09 -5.55 14.17
CA PHE A 437 26.50 -5.55 13.77
C PHE A 437 27.46 -5.39 14.95
N GLY A 438 26.96 -4.99 16.12
CA GLY A 438 27.75 -4.77 17.33
C GLY A 438 28.02 -3.30 17.60
N VAL A 439 28.26 -2.99 18.88
CA VAL A 439 28.54 -1.62 19.36
C VAL A 439 29.75 -0.97 18.67
N PRO A 440 30.91 -1.65 18.46
CA PRO A 440 32.05 -1.01 17.79
C PRO A 440 31.72 -0.52 16.38
N ASP A 441 31.01 -1.34 15.60
CA ASP A 441 30.63 -0.99 14.22
C ASP A 441 29.56 0.11 14.19
N ALA A 442 28.65 0.13 15.16
CA ALA A 442 27.66 1.21 15.30
C ALA A 442 28.33 2.56 15.58
N ILE A 443 29.30 2.62 16.50
CA ILE A 443 30.05 3.86 16.82
C ILE A 443 30.75 4.39 15.56
N VAL A 444 31.52 3.54 14.89
CA VAL A 444 32.27 3.93 13.68
C VAL A 444 31.34 4.34 12.54
N THR A 445 30.21 3.67 12.37
CA THR A 445 29.20 4.04 11.36
C THR A 445 28.62 5.42 11.64
N GLY A 446 28.22 5.69 12.88
CA GLY A 446 27.69 7.00 13.26
C GLY A 446 28.72 8.11 13.02
N ASP A 447 29.98 7.89 13.41
CA ASP A 447 31.09 8.82 13.15
C ASP A 447 31.29 9.07 11.64
N ALA A 448 31.29 8.01 10.84
CA ALA A 448 31.46 8.11 9.39
C ALA A 448 30.34 8.92 8.72
N LEU A 449 29.09 8.69 9.11
CA LEU A 449 27.93 9.45 8.62
C LEU A 449 28.04 10.94 9.01
N MET A 450 28.39 11.24 10.26
CA MET A 450 28.59 12.62 10.71
C MET A 450 29.71 13.31 9.93
N MET A 451 30.86 12.65 9.72
CA MET A 451 31.97 13.23 8.94
C MET A 451 31.62 13.43 7.46
N ARG A 452 30.82 12.53 6.87
CA ARG A 452 30.39 12.64 5.47
C ARG A 452 29.47 13.83 5.21
N THR A 453 28.80 14.33 6.25
CA THR A 453 27.98 15.55 6.20
C THR A 453 28.76 16.72 5.59
N PHE A 454 30.01 16.95 6.03
CA PHE A 454 30.82 18.08 5.58
C PHE A 454 31.16 18.00 4.09
N GLY A 455 31.60 16.82 3.63
CA GLY A 455 31.90 16.59 2.22
C GLY A 455 30.65 16.72 1.34
N SER A 456 29.50 16.23 1.81
CA SER A 456 28.25 16.29 1.06
C SER A 456 27.76 17.73 0.86
N VAL A 457 27.91 18.61 1.85
CA VAL A 457 27.58 20.04 1.68
C VAL A 457 28.51 20.72 0.69
N THR A 458 29.80 20.36 0.65
CA THR A 458 30.75 20.96 -0.30
C THR A 458 30.43 20.64 -1.76
N THR A 459 29.80 19.50 -2.04
CA THR A 459 29.33 19.12 -3.39
C THR A 459 28.30 20.12 -3.96
N CYS A 460 27.64 20.92 -3.11
CA CYS A 460 26.77 22.00 -3.59
C CYS A 460 27.55 23.06 -4.39
N VAL A 461 28.85 23.27 -4.10
CA VAL A 461 29.71 24.21 -4.85
C VAL A 461 29.87 23.75 -6.30
N ASP A 462 30.08 22.45 -6.52
CA ASP A 462 30.17 21.86 -7.86
C ASP A 462 28.87 22.01 -8.65
N ARG A 463 27.74 22.24 -7.96
CA ARG A 463 26.43 22.50 -8.55
C ARG A 463 26.11 23.98 -8.73
N GLY A 464 27.03 24.88 -8.40
CA GLY A 464 26.89 26.33 -8.64
C GLY A 464 26.52 27.15 -7.41
N VAL A 465 26.46 26.57 -6.22
CA VAL A 465 26.32 27.33 -4.97
C VAL A 465 27.63 28.09 -4.68
N PRO A 466 27.59 29.38 -4.27
CA PRO A 466 28.78 30.10 -3.85
C PRO A 466 29.51 29.44 -2.67
N GLU A 467 30.84 29.35 -2.71
CA GLU A 467 31.67 28.78 -1.63
C GLU A 467 31.38 29.40 -0.26
N ALA A 468 31.17 30.72 -0.21
CA ALA A 468 30.84 31.44 1.02
C ALA A 468 29.48 30.99 1.62
N ALA A 469 28.51 30.66 0.78
CA ALA A 469 27.22 30.12 1.21
C ALA A 469 27.37 28.67 1.70
N ALA A 470 28.14 27.83 0.99
CA ALA A 470 28.44 26.47 1.43
C ALA A 470 29.14 26.44 2.80
N LEU A 471 30.13 27.31 3.04
CA LEU A 471 30.81 27.44 4.34
C LEU A 471 29.86 27.88 5.46
N ARG A 472 28.96 28.84 5.19
CA ARG A 472 27.93 29.26 6.15
C ARG A 472 26.94 28.13 6.45
N ALA A 473 26.57 27.32 5.46
CA ALA A 473 25.68 26.17 5.64
C ALA A 473 26.35 25.08 6.48
N VAL A 474 27.63 24.77 6.20
CA VAL A 474 28.45 23.88 7.05
C VAL A 474 28.45 24.37 8.49
N ARG A 475 28.65 25.67 8.73
CA ARG A 475 28.60 26.23 10.08
C ARG A 475 27.24 26.01 10.75
N ALA A 476 26.13 26.30 10.05
CA ALA A 476 24.79 26.11 10.59
C ALA A 476 24.50 24.65 10.97
N ILE A 477 24.93 23.70 10.13
CA ILE A 477 24.77 22.26 10.39
C ILE A 477 25.70 21.80 11.53
N SER A 478 26.93 22.32 11.59
CA SER A 478 27.88 22.02 12.67
C SER A 478 27.38 22.54 14.02
N ASP A 479 26.85 23.76 14.07
CA ASP A 479 26.29 24.34 15.29
C ASP A 479 25.09 23.50 15.78
N ALA A 480 24.24 23.03 14.85
CA ALA A 480 23.14 22.12 15.16
C ALA A 480 23.63 20.77 15.69
N ALA A 481 24.69 20.18 15.12
CA ALA A 481 25.28 18.93 15.60
C ALA A 481 25.80 19.06 17.04
N VAL A 482 26.49 20.18 17.36
CA VAL A 482 26.96 20.47 18.73
C VAL A 482 25.79 20.61 19.68
N ASP A 483 24.72 21.30 19.28
CA ASP A 483 23.52 21.41 20.09
C ASP A 483 22.86 20.06 20.35
N VAL A 484 22.79 19.15 19.37
CA VAL A 484 22.29 17.78 19.57
C VAL A 484 23.09 17.06 20.65
N CYS A 485 24.42 17.14 20.62
CA CYS A 485 25.26 16.54 21.66
C CYS A 485 25.00 17.15 23.04
N ARG A 486 24.78 18.48 23.11
CA ARG A 486 24.44 19.16 24.37
C ARG A 486 23.07 18.74 24.88
N GLY A 487 22.08 18.62 23.99
CA GLY A 487 20.74 18.14 24.28
C GLY A 487 20.77 16.72 24.83
N GLN A 488 21.55 15.83 24.21
CA GLN A 488 21.72 14.45 24.68
C GLN A 488 22.34 14.38 26.08
N ALA A 489 23.36 15.20 26.37
CA ALA A 489 23.97 15.25 27.69
C ALA A 489 22.99 15.76 28.77
N LEU A 490 22.14 16.74 28.43
CA LEU A 490 21.10 17.25 29.33
C LEU A 490 20.00 16.22 29.57
N GLU A 491 19.51 15.55 28.52
CA GLU A 491 18.50 14.50 28.62
C GLU A 491 18.96 13.35 29.54
N GLY A 492 20.22 12.91 29.40
CA GLY A 492 20.80 11.91 30.28
C GLY A 492 20.83 12.34 31.75
N ALA A 493 21.07 13.63 32.03
CA ALA A 493 20.98 14.15 33.39
C ALA A 493 19.52 14.19 33.91
N MET A 494 18.55 14.44 33.04
CA MET A 494 17.12 14.44 33.40
C MET A 494 16.58 13.04 33.71
N ALA A 495 17.05 12.00 33.01
CA ALA A 495 16.67 10.61 33.30
C ALA A 495 17.06 10.16 34.72
N THR A 496 18.02 10.84 35.36
CA THR A 496 18.45 10.54 36.75
C THR A 496 17.65 11.28 37.82
N ASP A 497 16.85 12.29 37.44
CA ASP A 497 16.05 13.10 38.36
C ASP A 497 14.75 13.58 37.67
N PRO A 498 13.65 12.84 37.80
CA PRO A 498 12.37 13.17 37.17
C PRO A 498 11.65 14.36 37.83
N SER A 499 12.23 14.95 38.88
CA SER A 499 11.67 16.15 39.54
C SER A 499 12.11 17.47 38.90
N ARG A 500 13.01 17.40 37.90
CA ARG A 500 13.51 18.58 37.20
C ARG A 500 12.40 19.36 36.49
N PRO A 501 12.56 20.70 36.33
CA PRO A 501 11.52 21.54 35.74
C PRO A 501 11.25 21.20 34.27
N LEU A 502 9.99 21.31 33.85
CA LEU A 502 9.58 21.16 32.44
C LEU A 502 10.39 22.07 31.49
N ALA A 503 10.76 23.28 31.94
CA ALA A 503 11.56 24.22 31.16
C ALA A 503 12.95 23.67 30.76
N GLU A 504 13.56 22.79 31.57
CA GLU A 504 14.80 22.11 31.19
C GLU A 504 14.55 21.12 30.05
N TYR A 505 13.42 20.41 30.07
CA TYR A 505 13.06 19.49 28.99
C TYR A 505 12.74 20.23 27.68
N VAL A 506 12.06 21.38 27.75
CA VAL A 506 11.88 22.25 26.57
C VAL A 506 13.24 22.64 25.97
N THR A 507 14.25 22.87 26.82
CA THR A 507 15.62 23.13 26.35
C THR A 507 16.23 21.89 25.66
N VAL A 508 16.01 20.69 26.18
CA VAL A 508 16.42 19.42 25.52
C VAL A 508 15.77 19.30 24.15
N MET A 509 14.46 19.51 24.05
CA MET A 509 13.71 19.43 22.78
C MET A 509 14.26 20.43 21.75
N ALA A 510 14.54 21.66 22.17
CA ALA A 510 15.13 22.70 21.33
C ALA A 510 16.56 22.35 20.87
N LEU A 511 17.36 21.69 21.71
CA LEU A 511 18.73 21.30 21.41
C LEU A 511 18.84 19.99 20.62
N LYS A 512 17.84 19.11 20.64
CA LYS A 512 17.80 17.87 19.84
C LYS A 512 17.02 18.08 18.54
N THR A 513 15.71 17.82 18.57
CA THR A 513 14.84 17.89 17.39
C THR A 513 14.80 19.30 16.80
N GLY A 514 14.66 20.33 17.65
CA GLY A 514 14.68 21.74 17.24
C GLY A 514 15.98 22.15 16.55
N ALA A 515 17.13 21.74 17.07
CA ALA A 515 18.43 22.09 16.51
C ALA A 515 18.63 21.53 15.11
N LEU A 516 18.23 20.28 14.86
CA LEU A 516 18.33 19.67 13.52
C LEU A 516 17.39 20.35 12.52
N PHE A 517 16.16 20.70 12.92
CA PHE A 517 15.24 21.42 12.03
C PHE A 517 15.77 22.82 11.74
N ARG A 518 16.23 23.55 12.77
CA ARG A 518 16.86 24.87 12.64
C ARG A 518 18.11 24.81 11.75
N GLY A 519 18.97 23.82 11.94
CA GLY A 519 20.16 23.60 11.10
C GLY A 519 19.79 23.38 9.64
N ALA A 520 18.80 22.51 9.37
CA ALA A 520 18.31 22.22 8.03
C ALA A 520 17.75 23.49 7.33
N CYS A 521 16.84 24.18 8.00
CA CYS A 521 16.17 25.37 7.49
C CYS A 521 17.15 26.54 7.26
N ARG A 522 18.05 26.82 8.23
CA ARG A 522 19.06 27.88 8.06
C ARG A 522 20.04 27.54 6.97
N ALA A 523 20.52 26.30 6.88
CA ALA A 523 21.39 25.86 5.80
C ALA A 523 20.71 26.01 4.43
N GLY A 524 19.45 25.56 4.31
CA GLY A 524 18.66 25.71 3.08
C GLY A 524 18.52 27.17 2.64
N ALA A 525 18.07 28.04 3.54
CA ALA A 525 17.94 29.47 3.24
C ALA A 525 19.29 30.12 2.86
N VAL A 526 20.38 29.77 3.55
CA VAL A 526 21.74 30.25 3.23
C VAL A 526 22.17 29.80 1.83
N LEU A 527 21.97 28.53 1.49
CA LEU A 527 22.34 27.97 0.19
C LEU A 527 21.47 28.55 -0.94
N GLY A 528 20.21 28.83 -0.66
CA GLY A 528 19.29 29.51 -1.58
C GLY A 528 19.56 31.01 -1.77
N GLY A 529 20.55 31.58 -1.08
CA GLY A 529 20.98 32.97 -1.26
C GLY A 529 20.24 33.98 -0.39
N ALA A 530 19.61 33.55 0.70
CA ALA A 530 18.87 34.44 1.60
C ALA A 530 19.76 35.45 2.35
N GLU A 531 19.19 36.63 2.58
CA GLU A 531 19.73 37.64 3.47
C GLU A 531 19.64 37.20 4.95
N PRO A 532 20.52 37.69 5.85
CA PRO A 532 20.57 37.26 7.24
C PRO A 532 19.24 37.31 7.99
N ALA A 533 18.43 38.36 7.77
CA ALA A 533 17.12 38.50 8.43
C ALA A 533 16.15 37.36 8.05
N VAL A 534 16.17 36.92 6.78
CA VAL A 534 15.34 35.80 6.30
C VAL A 534 15.87 34.48 6.83
N VAL A 535 17.19 34.30 6.90
CA VAL A 535 17.82 33.12 7.52
C VAL A 535 17.40 33.00 8.99
N ASP A 536 17.33 34.12 9.71
CA ASP A 536 16.91 34.14 11.11
C ASP A 536 15.41 33.84 11.25
N ALA A 537 14.54 34.40 10.40
CA ALA A 537 13.10 34.10 10.40
C ALA A 537 12.82 32.62 10.12
N VAL A 538 13.44 32.04 9.09
CA VAL A 538 13.32 30.60 8.77
C VAL A 538 13.92 29.73 9.89
N GLY A 539 14.94 30.22 10.59
CA GLY A 539 15.47 29.59 11.80
C GLY A 539 14.45 29.56 12.95
N GLN A 540 13.74 30.67 13.21
CA GLN A 540 12.70 30.74 14.24
C GLN A 540 11.50 29.85 13.90
N TYR A 541 11.04 29.85 12.64
CA TYR A 541 10.04 28.90 12.15
C TYR A 541 10.43 27.46 12.52
N ALA A 542 11.67 27.07 12.23
CA ALA A 542 12.14 25.70 12.42
C ALA A 542 12.31 25.31 13.89
N GLU A 543 12.66 26.27 14.75
CA GLU A 543 12.77 26.05 16.19
C GLU A 543 11.41 25.74 16.80
N HIS A 544 10.41 26.57 16.53
CA HIS A 544 9.02 26.34 16.97
C HIS A 544 8.41 25.07 16.35
N LEU A 545 8.67 24.80 15.07
CA LEU A 545 8.28 23.54 14.43
C LEU A 545 8.87 22.33 15.15
N GLY A 546 10.16 22.38 15.51
CA GLY A 546 10.83 21.28 16.19
C GLY A 546 10.30 21.04 17.59
N LEU A 547 9.94 22.11 18.32
CA LEU A 547 9.25 22.02 19.60
C LEU A 547 7.88 21.36 19.44
N ALA A 548 7.04 21.86 18.52
CA ALA A 548 5.72 21.28 18.25
C ALA A 548 5.79 19.80 17.89
N PHE A 549 6.73 19.44 17.01
CA PHE A 549 6.95 18.06 16.57
C PHE A 549 7.29 17.16 17.76
N GLN A 550 8.20 17.58 18.64
CA GLN A 550 8.60 16.78 19.81
C GLN A 550 7.48 16.70 20.85
N MET A 551 6.75 17.80 21.12
CA MET A 551 5.58 17.75 22.03
C MET A 551 4.53 16.75 21.55
N HIS A 552 4.30 16.70 20.24
CA HIS A 552 3.35 15.76 19.66
C HIS A 552 3.88 14.32 19.65
N ASP A 553 5.16 14.09 19.34
CA ASP A 553 5.77 12.75 19.37
C ASP A 553 5.66 12.13 20.77
N ASP A 554 5.95 12.92 21.81
CA ASP A 554 5.81 12.52 23.22
C ASP A 554 4.37 12.18 23.63
N LEU A 555 3.36 12.67 22.91
CA LEU A 555 1.95 12.37 23.16
C LEU A 555 1.52 11.02 22.57
N LEU A 556 2.14 10.58 21.48
CA LEU A 556 1.71 9.41 20.70
C LEU A 556 1.55 8.13 21.54
N PRO A 557 2.46 7.79 22.47
CA PRO A 557 2.31 6.61 23.31
C PRO A 557 1.02 6.61 24.13
N TYR A 558 0.53 7.78 24.53
CA TYR A 558 -0.61 7.94 25.44
C TYR A 558 -1.96 8.14 24.74
N LEU A 559 -1.95 8.47 23.44
CA LEU A 559 -3.17 8.74 22.66
C LEU A 559 -3.75 7.50 21.94
N SER A 560 -3.03 6.38 21.93
CA SER A 560 -3.38 5.17 21.15
C SER A 560 -3.83 4.01 22.04
N ASP A 561 -4.69 3.11 21.53
CA ASP A 561 -5.13 1.90 22.26
C ASP A 561 -3.93 0.96 22.53
N PRO A 562 -3.69 0.52 23.78
CA PRO A 562 -2.60 -0.40 24.15
C PRO A 562 -2.53 -1.70 23.33
N ALA A 563 -3.63 -2.13 22.70
CA ALA A 563 -3.66 -3.32 21.86
C ALA A 563 -2.99 -3.13 20.47
N VAL A 564 -2.79 -1.89 20.02
CA VAL A 564 -2.36 -1.54 18.65
C VAL A 564 -0.88 -1.13 18.58
N THR A 565 -0.26 -0.70 19.69
CA THR A 565 0.99 0.09 19.67
C THR A 565 2.31 -0.68 19.63
N GLY A 566 2.30 -2.01 19.54
CA GLY A 566 3.49 -2.82 19.24
C GLY A 566 4.79 -2.32 19.89
N LYS A 567 4.94 -2.45 21.21
CA LYS A 567 6.19 -2.37 21.99
C LYS A 567 7.06 -1.08 21.94
N SER A 568 6.80 -0.11 21.06
CA SER A 568 7.65 1.09 20.90
C SER A 568 7.40 2.20 21.92
N GLY A 569 6.16 2.36 22.41
CA GLY A 569 5.80 3.39 23.39
C GLY A 569 6.32 3.19 24.82
N LEU A 570 7.07 2.10 25.07
CA LEU A 570 7.65 1.79 26.38
C LEU A 570 9.15 2.08 26.46
N SER A 571 9.81 2.50 25.38
CA SER A 571 11.27 2.75 25.40
C SER A 571 11.62 3.88 26.37
N ASP A 572 10.87 4.99 26.35
CA ASP A 572 11.10 6.09 27.29
C ASP A 572 10.99 5.65 28.74
N LEU A 573 10.04 4.78 29.07
CA LEU A 573 9.86 4.25 30.41
C LEU A 573 10.94 3.25 30.80
N ARG A 574 11.43 2.41 29.88
CA ARG A 574 12.60 1.55 30.13
C ARG A 574 13.85 2.37 30.46
N ASN A 575 13.96 3.55 29.84
CA ASN A 575 15.06 4.49 30.03
C ASN A 575 14.80 5.55 31.11
N LEU A 576 13.68 5.43 31.85
CA LEU A 576 13.25 6.37 32.90
C LEU A 576 13.20 7.84 32.43
N ARG A 577 12.88 8.05 31.15
CA ARG A 577 12.84 9.36 30.51
C ARG A 577 11.51 10.06 30.79
N PRO A 578 11.53 11.24 31.42
CA PRO A 578 10.32 12.02 31.61
C PRO A 578 9.99 12.81 30.34
N THR A 579 8.94 12.40 29.62
CA THR A 579 8.46 13.07 28.40
C THR A 579 7.65 14.33 28.72
N TYR A 580 7.40 15.18 27.72
CA TYR A 580 6.70 16.45 27.86
C TYR A 580 5.36 16.37 28.64
N PRO A 581 4.38 15.50 28.29
CA PRO A 581 3.13 15.43 29.02
C PRO A 581 3.32 14.98 30.48
N VAL A 582 4.31 14.13 30.75
CA VAL A 582 4.62 13.62 32.10
C VAL A 582 5.18 14.73 32.98
N LEU A 583 6.13 15.52 32.48
CA LEU A 583 6.68 16.66 33.21
C LEU A 583 5.64 17.77 33.41
N LEU A 584 4.75 17.97 32.43
CA LEU A 584 3.64 18.91 32.56
C LEU A 584 2.66 18.48 33.66
N ALA A 585 2.35 17.18 33.77
CA ALA A 585 1.56 16.65 34.87
C ALA A 585 2.25 16.79 36.23
N HIS A 586 3.57 16.56 36.30
CA HIS A 586 4.35 16.79 37.51
C HIS A 586 4.30 18.27 37.94
N GLU A 587 4.54 19.21 37.02
CA GLU A 587 4.54 20.63 37.35
C GLU A 587 3.16 21.13 37.82
N THR A 588 2.08 20.64 37.19
CA THR A 588 0.72 21.17 37.38
C THR A 588 -0.16 20.37 38.35
N GLY A 589 0.24 19.14 38.71
CA GLY A 589 -0.51 18.25 39.60
C GLY A 589 -0.37 18.57 41.10
N THR A 590 -1.24 17.95 41.90
CA THR A 590 -1.18 18.01 43.38
C THR A 590 0.06 17.27 43.93
N PRO A 591 0.44 17.44 45.21
CA PRO A 591 1.53 16.69 45.81
C PRO A 591 1.40 15.16 45.65
N GLU A 592 0.18 14.63 45.73
CA GLU A 592 -0.11 13.20 45.54
C GLU A 592 0.11 12.76 44.09
N GLN A 593 -0.33 13.55 43.13
CA GLN A 593 -0.12 13.28 41.70
C GLN A 593 1.37 13.37 41.32
N ARG A 594 2.10 14.33 41.87
CA ARG A 594 3.55 14.45 41.72
C ARG A 594 4.28 13.22 42.23
N ALA A 595 3.90 12.74 43.41
CA ALA A 595 4.49 11.52 43.98
C ALA A 595 4.24 10.29 43.10
N ARG A 596 3.07 10.20 42.44
CA ARG A 596 2.77 9.12 41.47
C ARG A 596 3.65 9.21 40.22
N VAL A 597 3.90 10.40 39.67
CA VAL A 597 4.82 10.57 38.52
C VAL A 597 6.23 10.15 38.90
N VAL A 598 6.75 10.62 40.04
CA VAL A 598 8.09 10.27 40.53
C VAL A 598 8.18 8.76 40.81
N GLY A 599 7.15 8.16 41.40
CA GLY A 599 7.08 6.72 41.64
C GLY A 599 7.06 5.90 40.35
N ALA A 600 6.39 6.38 39.29
CA ALA A 600 6.39 5.70 38.00
C ALA A 600 7.74 5.75 37.28
N LEU A 601 8.57 6.77 37.57
CA LEU A 601 9.89 6.96 36.98
C LEU A 601 11.04 6.53 37.92
N SER A 602 10.75 5.83 39.01
CA SER A 602 11.76 5.38 39.98
C SER A 602 12.55 4.14 39.55
N GLY A 603 12.05 3.41 38.53
CA GLY A 603 12.57 2.11 38.13
C GLY A 603 12.11 0.94 39.00
N GLU A 604 11.22 1.18 39.97
CA GLU A 604 10.64 0.13 40.83
C GLU A 604 9.50 -0.64 40.14
N LEU A 605 8.82 0.00 39.18
CA LEU A 605 7.74 -0.59 38.40
C LEU A 605 8.26 -1.19 37.09
N THR A 606 7.56 -2.21 36.58
CA THR A 606 7.74 -2.61 35.17
C THR A 606 7.29 -1.47 34.23
N PRO A 607 7.84 -1.37 33.00
CA PRO A 607 7.42 -0.34 32.06
C PRO A 607 5.91 -0.30 31.80
N GLU A 608 5.24 -1.46 31.79
CA GLU A 608 3.80 -1.58 31.60
C GLU A 608 2.99 -1.05 32.80
N GLU A 609 3.46 -1.31 34.02
CA GLU A 609 2.86 -0.78 35.25
C GLU A 609 3.08 0.74 35.35
N ALA A 610 4.29 1.21 35.06
CA ALA A 610 4.63 2.64 35.01
C ALA A 610 3.77 3.38 33.97
N PHE A 611 3.60 2.80 32.78
CA PHE A 611 2.77 3.36 31.72
C PHE A 611 1.32 3.54 32.18
N THR A 612 0.75 2.51 32.81
CA THR A 612 -0.62 2.54 33.33
C THR A 612 -0.77 3.62 34.41
N ALA A 613 0.17 3.68 35.35
CA ALA A 613 0.16 4.65 36.44
C ALA A 613 0.28 6.10 35.93
N LEU A 614 1.13 6.34 34.91
CA LEU A 614 1.29 7.65 34.28
C LEU A 614 0.03 8.07 33.54
N ARG A 615 -0.56 7.20 32.73
CA ARG A 615 -1.78 7.52 31.97
C ARG A 615 -2.90 8.05 32.87
N ASP A 616 -3.14 7.40 34.00
CA ASP A 616 -4.16 7.84 34.95
C ASP A 616 -3.86 9.25 35.50
N VAL A 617 -2.60 9.56 35.82
CA VAL A 617 -2.20 10.90 36.29
C VAL A 617 -2.31 11.94 35.18
N LEU A 618 -1.94 11.58 33.94
CA LEU A 618 -2.02 12.45 32.78
C LEU A 618 -3.47 12.84 32.46
N ASP A 619 -4.41 11.90 32.62
CA ASP A 619 -5.85 12.14 32.47
C ASP A 619 -6.40 13.03 33.61
N GLU A 620 -6.08 12.73 34.86
CA GLU A 620 -6.53 13.50 36.03
C GLU A 620 -6.05 14.97 36.01
N THR A 621 -4.82 15.21 35.54
CA THR A 621 -4.22 16.55 35.47
C THR A 621 -4.64 17.31 34.21
N GLY A 622 -5.21 16.63 33.21
CA GLY A 622 -5.48 17.19 31.89
C GLY A 622 -4.21 17.53 31.09
N ALA A 623 -3.07 16.94 31.45
CA ALA A 623 -1.77 17.24 30.84
C ALA A 623 -1.74 16.87 29.35
N LEU A 624 -2.41 15.78 28.93
CA LEU A 624 -2.50 15.41 27.51
C LEU A 624 -3.16 16.51 26.68
N LYS A 625 -4.29 17.05 27.16
CA LYS A 625 -5.01 18.12 26.46
C LYS A 625 -4.15 19.39 26.36
N ARG A 626 -3.50 19.79 27.45
CA ARG A 626 -2.66 20.98 27.48
C ARG A 626 -1.42 20.85 26.60
N ALA A 627 -0.81 19.66 26.55
CA ALA A 627 0.31 19.41 25.66
C ALA A 627 -0.08 19.52 24.18
N VAL A 628 -1.29 19.08 23.80
CA VAL A 628 -1.84 19.33 22.44
C VAL A 628 -1.99 20.83 22.19
N GLU A 629 -2.61 21.56 23.12
CA GLU A 629 -2.77 23.03 22.99
C GLU A 629 -1.42 23.76 22.88
N HIS A 630 -0.40 23.32 23.63
CA HIS A 630 0.95 23.87 23.53
C HIS A 630 1.60 23.56 22.18
N ALA A 631 1.49 22.33 21.68
CA ALA A 631 2.02 21.97 20.36
C ALA A 631 1.35 22.77 19.23
N GLU A 632 0.03 22.93 19.28
CA GLU A 632 -0.72 23.77 18.33
C GLU A 632 -0.29 25.25 18.38
N ALA A 633 -0.02 25.77 19.58
CA ALA A 633 0.47 27.14 19.75
C ALA A 633 1.88 27.33 19.15
N GLU A 634 2.76 26.35 19.32
CA GLU A 634 4.09 26.34 18.69
C GLU A 634 3.99 26.28 17.15
N VAL A 635 3.05 25.51 16.58
CA VAL A 635 2.78 25.52 15.12
C VAL A 635 2.30 26.88 14.64
N ALA A 636 1.36 27.50 15.35
CA ALA A 636 0.87 28.84 15.00
C ALA A 636 2.00 29.87 15.02
N LEU A 637 2.89 29.79 16.01
CA LEU A 637 4.06 30.66 16.13
C LEU A 637 5.06 30.38 15.01
N ALA A 638 5.36 29.11 14.70
CA ALA A 638 6.20 28.74 13.57
C ALA A 638 5.69 29.38 12.26
N LYS A 639 4.41 29.20 11.95
CA LYS A 639 3.79 29.74 10.73
C LYS A 639 3.82 31.27 10.67
N SER A 640 3.82 31.96 11.81
CA SER A 640 3.93 33.43 11.83
C SER A 640 5.25 33.94 11.25
N TYR A 641 6.35 33.19 11.41
CA TYR A 641 7.65 33.53 10.81
C TYR A 641 7.73 33.26 9.31
N LEU A 642 6.78 32.52 8.73
CA LEU A 642 6.69 32.33 7.29
C LEU A 642 6.06 33.52 6.56
N ALA A 643 5.39 34.42 7.27
CA ALA A 643 4.71 35.58 6.68
C ALA A 643 5.67 36.55 5.97
N ASP A 644 6.93 36.57 6.39
CA ASP A 644 7.98 37.42 5.82
C ASP A 644 8.66 36.81 4.57
N LEU A 645 8.32 35.56 4.21
CA LEU A 645 8.86 34.90 3.01
C LEU A 645 8.01 35.17 1.76
N PRO A 646 8.62 35.08 0.56
CA PRO A 646 7.88 35.12 -0.69
C PRO A 646 6.77 34.05 -0.74
N ALA A 647 5.58 34.43 -1.19
CA ALA A 647 4.50 33.49 -1.44
C ALA A 647 4.82 32.64 -2.68
N ASN A 648 5.32 31.42 -2.45
CA ASN A 648 5.59 30.42 -3.48
C ASN A 648 5.28 29.00 -2.96
N GLU A 649 5.40 28.00 -3.83
CA GLU A 649 5.09 26.61 -3.51
C GLU A 649 5.93 26.05 -2.35
N HIS A 650 7.17 26.52 -2.18
CA HIS A 650 8.07 26.06 -1.13
C HIS A 650 7.75 26.69 0.23
N THR A 651 7.35 27.95 0.28
CA THR A 651 6.81 28.58 1.49
C THR A 651 5.50 27.89 1.93
N ALA A 652 4.65 27.52 0.96
CA ALA A 652 3.45 26.72 1.23
C ALA A 652 3.79 25.33 1.78
N MET A 653 4.83 24.69 1.24
CA MET A 653 5.34 23.40 1.73
C MET A 653 5.86 23.49 3.17
N LEU A 654 6.55 24.57 3.55
CA LEU A 654 6.94 24.79 4.96
C LEU A 654 5.70 24.94 5.86
N ALA A 655 4.67 25.67 5.42
CA ALA A 655 3.43 25.79 6.18
C ALA A 655 2.70 24.45 6.34
N GLU A 656 2.68 23.63 5.27
CA GLU A 656 2.10 22.29 5.25
C GLU A 656 2.82 21.35 6.23
N VAL A 657 4.16 21.33 6.22
CA VAL A 657 4.95 20.56 7.17
C VAL A 657 4.63 20.93 8.62
N ALA A 658 4.38 22.22 8.89
CA ALA A 658 4.01 22.67 10.22
C ALA A 658 2.62 22.17 10.64
N ASP A 659 1.64 22.20 9.74
CA ASP A 659 0.30 21.68 10.03
C ASP A 659 0.33 20.16 10.28
N MET A 660 1.13 19.41 9.50
CA MET A 660 1.31 17.96 9.68
C MET A 660 2.03 17.56 10.97
N SER A 661 2.73 18.49 11.63
CA SER A 661 3.50 18.18 12.85
C SER A 661 2.60 17.92 14.06
N VAL A 662 1.37 18.44 14.05
CA VAL A 662 0.39 18.30 15.15
C VAL A 662 -0.95 17.69 14.71
N ASP A 663 -1.24 17.64 13.41
CA ASP A 663 -2.47 17.04 12.87
C ASP A 663 -2.23 15.61 12.34
N ARG A 664 -2.20 14.62 13.25
CA ARG A 664 -2.34 13.19 12.91
C ARG A 664 -3.67 12.58 13.38
N ARG A 665 -4.64 13.43 13.74
CA ARG A 665 -6.05 13.04 13.99
C ARG A 665 -6.95 13.35 12.78
N ARG A 666 -6.36 13.40 11.60
CA ARG A 666 -7.07 13.29 10.33
C ARG A 666 -6.60 12.07 9.64
#